data_AF-A0AAN6IZZ9-F1
#
_entry.id   AF-A0AAN6IZZ9-F1
#
_cell.length_a   1.000
_cell.length_b   1.000
_cell.length_c   1.000
_cell.angle_alpha   90.00
_cell.angle_beta   90.00
_cell.angle_gamma   90.00
#
_symmetry.space_group_name_H-M   'P 1'
#
loop_
_entity.id
_entity.type
_entity.pdbx_description
1 polymer ?
#
loop_
_entity_poly.entity_id
_entity_poly.type
_entity_poly.pdbx_seq_one_letter_code
_entity_poly.pdbx_strand_id
1 'polypeptide(L)'
;MVRVVVAKPQSKQMAQMMVSKLGGLLDRRVYYMPFSRALKLDKAAADTIDAMLQECMSNGGVLLMQPEHILSFKLMALEMGILGEEGVSESLSRSQDFFDRCSRDLVDESDENFSVNFELIYTIGSQRPVEMSPERWMCVHEILGLVRTYSPLTAHELPGSMELTHCLPGRFPRTRILKADAQEHLFRTVALHVCTYGFHGFPIARQSQAVRDVVFKYIFKFDLTLEEIESAEHTRPGSFWAESTKEMLLLLRGLFAAGVLSFVFGHKRWRVNYGLDSSRTPNTSLAVPYRAKDNPSPRSEFSHPDVIIALTTLSYYYGGLSEDDLATAFHHLTRSDQADTVYQAWMKDAHDMPAAFSQLEGINLRDKHQFALELLPRLRFGKATIDYFLANIVFPKEMKEFPYKLSASGWDIGKCKALPTTGFSGTNDSREVLPLFVEQIDMPAQKHTNALVLDYLLLDENSVSGIPAPTDAEVLTSDAERFLNMVMKLTPPARVILDVGAQILELSNLEVARCWLALSDASVQAVVFFDGHDELSVVNRKDRIEVFQTSSFAMQLDVCLVFLDESHTRGTDLRLPETYRAAVTLGAGLTKDRLTQVEIAAKISLCTAKPAGTCIQVSDILQWTISETWADMRRSMPLWAVQGERFIRQNTLWEQAQKNNGHTSLSQQTAKAFLENEAQTLEDRYRPSMGPAGPLFTKSDHADIRRIEQRCLDFENLSFSSTALQEEQERELSPEIEQERQVQRPACARARQHRLHPDLVQFVATSILRTGSQAWQPAFSTLSDTTAAIHIDLAEMSGDSNHDLLATIDFARTIETSKSGPTAHMDAYQRPVQWILTAIRNGAIAHMLVISPFEAQELYSRIHASDTVALHLYAPRCNSAFRSLDRLDFYTAPHQFPMHLVVQLNLFAGQLYINDYKDFKYLCGYLGLAAEVASEGWEIAADGFILKRGPGQLGGAASMLTKSPVKFLRTLMAVRRDGESFSKTQMGALLDGKLLRGEDFGE
;
A
#
# COMPACT_ATOMS: atom_id res chain seq x y z
N MET A 1 -13.00 -34.08 -28.09
CA MET A 1 -13.55 -32.71 -27.97
C MET A 1 -12.45 -31.70 -28.31
N VAL A 2 -12.76 -30.59 -28.98
CA VAL A 2 -11.78 -29.52 -29.26
C VAL A 2 -12.08 -28.33 -28.34
N ARG A 3 -11.06 -27.84 -27.63
CA ARG A 3 -11.13 -26.60 -26.86
C ARG A 3 -10.23 -25.56 -27.50
N VAL A 4 -10.76 -24.35 -27.71
CA VAL A 4 -9.98 -23.23 -28.20
C VAL A 4 -9.84 -22.22 -27.07
N VAL A 5 -8.60 -21.89 -26.73
CA VAL A 5 -8.24 -21.00 -25.64
C VAL A 5 -7.73 -19.71 -26.23
N VAL A 6 -8.33 -18.59 -25.85
CA VAL A 6 -7.97 -17.25 -26.33
C VAL A 6 -7.94 -16.24 -25.18
N ALA A 7 -7.13 -15.21 -25.35
CA ALA A 7 -7.09 -14.10 -24.41
C ALA A 7 -8.41 -13.31 -24.43
N LYS A 8 -8.70 -12.61 -23.33
CA LYS A 8 -9.95 -11.86 -23.17
C LYS A 8 -10.21 -10.81 -24.27
N PRO A 9 -9.24 -9.96 -24.67
CA PRO A 9 -9.46 -8.95 -25.72
C PRO A 9 -9.87 -9.58 -27.06
N GLN A 10 -9.35 -10.77 -27.37
CA GLN A 10 -9.61 -11.48 -28.63
C GLN A 10 -10.88 -12.32 -28.61
N SER A 11 -11.43 -12.60 -27.42
CA SER A 11 -12.50 -13.58 -27.25
C SER A 11 -13.76 -13.28 -28.06
N LYS A 12 -14.17 -12.01 -28.14
CA LYS A 12 -15.33 -11.58 -28.94
C LYS A 12 -15.10 -11.79 -30.44
N GLN A 13 -13.94 -11.35 -30.94
CA GLN A 13 -13.58 -11.49 -32.35
C GLN A 13 -13.43 -12.96 -32.76
N MET A 14 -12.76 -13.76 -31.91
CA MET A 14 -12.62 -15.20 -32.13
C MET A 14 -13.97 -15.91 -32.15
N ALA A 15 -14.87 -15.57 -31.23
CA ALA A 15 -16.23 -16.10 -31.19
C ALA A 15 -16.98 -15.81 -32.50
N GLN A 16 -16.96 -14.56 -32.97
CA GLN A 16 -17.59 -14.17 -34.23
C GLN A 16 -17.00 -14.93 -35.43
N MET A 17 -15.67 -15.03 -35.50
CA MET A 17 -14.98 -15.75 -36.56
C MET A 17 -15.36 -17.24 -36.57
N MET A 18 -15.31 -17.90 -35.41
CA MET A 18 -15.69 -19.32 -35.29
C MET A 18 -17.15 -19.55 -35.65
N VAL A 19 -18.07 -18.73 -35.15
CA VAL A 19 -19.50 -18.85 -35.49
C VAL A 19 -19.72 -18.70 -36.99
N SER A 20 -19.05 -17.74 -37.64
CA SER A 20 -19.12 -17.54 -39.09
C SER A 20 -18.55 -18.73 -39.89
N LYS A 21 -17.40 -19.26 -39.47
CA LYS A 21 -16.70 -20.33 -40.20
C LYS A 21 -17.28 -21.72 -39.95
N LEU A 22 -17.72 -21.99 -38.73
CA LEU A 22 -18.15 -23.31 -38.25
C LEU A 22 -19.67 -23.46 -38.22
N GLY A 23 -20.41 -22.39 -37.94
CA GLY A 23 -21.88 -22.43 -37.83
C GLY A 23 -22.63 -22.40 -39.16
N GLY A 24 -21.92 -22.21 -40.28
CA GLY A 24 -22.49 -22.28 -41.64
C GLY A 24 -22.66 -23.73 -42.11
N LEU A 25 -22.14 -24.04 -43.32
CA LEU A 25 -22.27 -25.37 -43.93
C LEU A 25 -21.65 -26.53 -43.12
N LEU A 26 -20.73 -26.24 -42.20
CA LEU A 26 -20.11 -27.24 -41.33
C LEU A 26 -21.02 -27.65 -40.16
N ASP A 27 -22.05 -26.86 -39.85
CA ASP A 27 -23.04 -27.08 -38.78
C ASP A 27 -22.43 -27.50 -37.44
N ARG A 28 -21.31 -26.85 -37.06
CA ARG A 28 -20.65 -27.09 -35.78
C ARG A 28 -20.97 -25.97 -34.81
N ARG A 29 -21.62 -26.33 -33.70
CA ARG A 29 -21.94 -25.41 -32.61
C ARG A 29 -20.68 -25.03 -31.83
N VAL A 30 -20.56 -23.73 -31.55
CA VAL A 30 -19.58 -23.17 -30.61
C VAL A 30 -20.22 -23.12 -29.22
N TYR A 31 -19.59 -23.79 -28.26
CA TYR A 31 -19.97 -23.83 -26.86
C TYR A 31 -19.11 -22.86 -26.06
N TYR A 32 -19.66 -22.35 -24.96
CA TYR A 32 -18.96 -21.47 -24.03
C TYR A 32 -19.08 -22.04 -22.63
N MET A 33 -18.02 -21.91 -21.84
CA MET A 33 -18.02 -22.28 -20.43
C MET A 33 -17.38 -21.15 -19.62
N PRO A 34 -18.04 -19.99 -19.48
CA PRO A 34 -17.60 -18.98 -18.54
C PRO A 34 -17.69 -19.56 -17.13
N PHE A 35 -16.56 -19.61 -16.44
CA PHE A 35 -16.45 -20.23 -15.13
C PHE A 35 -15.64 -19.35 -14.18
N SER A 36 -16.13 -19.19 -12.96
CA SER A 36 -15.49 -18.37 -11.91
C SER A 36 -15.90 -18.86 -10.53
N ARG A 37 -15.13 -18.50 -9.49
CA ARG A 37 -15.44 -18.81 -8.08
C ARG A 37 -16.81 -18.32 -7.61
N ALA A 38 -17.33 -17.26 -8.24
CA ALA A 38 -18.63 -16.69 -7.90
C ALA A 38 -19.81 -17.64 -8.18
N LEU A 39 -19.60 -18.71 -8.98
CA LEU A 39 -20.61 -19.72 -9.24
C LEU A 39 -20.86 -20.58 -8.00
N LYS A 40 -22.08 -20.50 -7.46
CA LYS A 40 -22.54 -21.40 -6.40
C LYS A 40 -22.99 -22.72 -7.02
N LEU A 41 -22.11 -23.71 -6.96
CA LEU A 41 -22.35 -25.03 -7.54
C LEU A 41 -22.83 -26.00 -6.47
N ASP A 42 -23.98 -26.61 -6.72
CA ASP A 42 -24.36 -27.86 -6.08
C ASP A 42 -23.97 -29.05 -6.99
N LYS A 43 -24.20 -30.26 -6.48
CA LYS A 43 -23.85 -31.48 -7.21
C LYS A 43 -24.61 -31.58 -8.55
N ALA A 44 -25.89 -31.21 -8.58
CA ALA A 44 -26.71 -31.32 -9.78
C ALA A 44 -26.23 -30.36 -10.88
N ALA A 45 -25.83 -29.15 -10.51
CA ALA A 45 -25.23 -28.19 -11.42
C ALA A 45 -23.87 -28.68 -11.96
N ALA A 46 -23.02 -29.25 -11.10
CA ALA A 46 -21.75 -29.84 -11.52
C ALA A 46 -21.95 -31.04 -12.49
N ASP A 47 -22.91 -31.92 -12.21
CA ASP A 47 -23.27 -33.03 -13.10
C ASP A 47 -23.86 -32.51 -14.44
N THR A 48 -24.55 -31.37 -14.43
CA THR A 48 -25.08 -30.73 -15.65
C THR A 48 -23.94 -30.20 -16.53
N ILE A 49 -22.91 -29.59 -15.94
CA ILE A 49 -21.71 -29.16 -16.68
C ILE A 49 -21.06 -30.37 -17.36
N ASP A 50 -20.89 -31.47 -16.63
CA ASP A 50 -20.34 -32.71 -17.17
C ASP A 50 -21.16 -33.23 -18.37
N ALA A 51 -22.49 -33.23 -18.25
CA ALA A 51 -23.39 -33.61 -19.35
C ALA A 51 -23.25 -32.69 -20.58
N MET A 52 -23.12 -31.37 -20.39
CA MET A 52 -22.89 -30.42 -21.49
C MET A 52 -21.55 -30.67 -22.20
N LEU A 53 -20.51 -31.07 -21.46
CA LEU A 53 -19.21 -31.42 -22.04
C LEU A 53 -19.29 -32.71 -22.88
N GLN A 54 -20.03 -33.71 -22.40
CA GLN A 54 -20.30 -34.94 -23.17
C GLN A 54 -21.11 -34.65 -24.44
N GLU A 55 -22.14 -33.81 -24.34
CA GLU A 55 -22.94 -33.35 -25.48
C GLU A 55 -22.05 -32.65 -26.51
N CYS A 56 -21.24 -31.68 -26.08
CA CYS A 56 -20.29 -30.96 -26.93
C CYS A 56 -19.39 -31.93 -27.70
N MET A 57 -18.87 -32.97 -27.04
CA MET A 57 -18.06 -33.98 -27.70
C MET A 57 -18.87 -34.80 -28.72
N SER A 58 -20.06 -35.29 -28.33
CA SER A 58 -20.90 -36.14 -29.19
C SER A 58 -21.36 -35.43 -30.47
N ASN A 59 -21.63 -34.13 -30.38
CA ASN A 59 -22.03 -33.29 -31.51
C ASN A 59 -20.83 -32.78 -32.35
N GLY A 60 -19.59 -33.10 -31.94
CA GLY A 60 -18.38 -32.56 -32.56
C GLY A 60 -18.30 -31.03 -32.48
N GLY A 61 -18.84 -30.44 -31.42
CA GLY A 61 -18.77 -29.02 -31.16
C GLY A 61 -17.38 -28.55 -30.73
N VAL A 62 -17.19 -27.23 -30.73
CA VAL A 62 -15.96 -26.57 -30.30
C VAL A 62 -16.25 -25.77 -29.04
N LEU A 63 -15.44 -25.95 -27.99
CA LEU A 63 -15.58 -25.22 -26.73
C LEU A 63 -14.62 -24.03 -26.72
N LEU A 64 -15.14 -22.80 -26.77
CA LEU A 64 -14.35 -21.58 -26.65
C LEU A 64 -14.19 -21.22 -25.17
N MET A 65 -12.95 -21.07 -24.72
CA MET A 65 -12.59 -20.80 -23.33
C MET A 65 -11.54 -19.70 -23.22
N GLN A 66 -11.42 -19.15 -22.03
CA GLN A 66 -10.35 -18.25 -21.62
C GLN A 66 -9.52 -18.94 -20.52
N PRO A 67 -8.23 -18.59 -20.33
CA PRO A 67 -7.38 -19.16 -19.29
C PRO A 67 -8.04 -19.21 -17.90
N GLU A 68 -8.64 -18.10 -17.46
CA GLU A 68 -9.30 -17.97 -16.16
C GLU A 68 -10.39 -19.01 -15.95
N HIS A 69 -11.16 -19.36 -16.98
CA HIS A 69 -12.22 -20.37 -16.88
C HIS A 69 -11.66 -21.77 -16.60
N ILE A 70 -10.53 -22.12 -17.23
CA ILE A 70 -9.88 -23.43 -17.08
C ILE A 70 -9.28 -23.54 -15.67
N LEU A 71 -8.54 -22.51 -15.25
CA LEU A 71 -7.88 -22.49 -13.96
C LEU A 71 -8.89 -22.43 -12.81
N SER A 72 -9.94 -21.62 -12.93
CA SER A 72 -10.99 -21.49 -11.90
C SER A 72 -11.75 -22.80 -11.72
N PHE A 73 -12.05 -23.51 -12.82
CA PHE A 73 -12.63 -24.85 -12.75
C PHE A 73 -11.74 -25.85 -12.01
N LYS A 74 -10.41 -25.74 -12.19
CA LYS A 74 -9.42 -26.55 -11.47
C LYS A 74 -9.47 -26.28 -9.97
N LEU A 75 -9.37 -25.01 -9.58
CA LEU A 75 -9.32 -24.57 -8.19
C LEU A 75 -10.63 -24.84 -7.43
N MET A 76 -11.78 -24.73 -8.09
CA MET A 76 -13.08 -25.03 -7.48
C MET A 76 -13.20 -26.48 -7.01
N ALA A 77 -12.68 -27.44 -7.78
CA ALA A 77 -12.70 -28.85 -7.36
C ALA A 77 -11.91 -29.09 -6.06
N LEU A 78 -10.77 -28.41 -5.92
CA LEU A 78 -9.94 -28.44 -4.70
C LEU A 78 -10.65 -27.75 -3.53
N GLU A 79 -11.22 -26.57 -3.75
CA GLU A 79 -11.96 -25.83 -2.72
C GLU A 79 -13.12 -26.65 -2.14
N MET A 80 -13.94 -27.26 -3.00
CA MET A 80 -15.04 -28.12 -2.55
C MET A 80 -14.54 -29.31 -1.75
N GLY A 81 -13.40 -29.89 -2.13
CA GLY A 81 -12.74 -30.95 -1.37
C GLY A 81 -12.26 -30.48 0.01
N ILE A 82 -11.71 -29.27 0.12
CA ILE A 82 -11.26 -28.67 1.39
C ILE A 82 -12.44 -28.41 2.33
N LEU A 83 -13.57 -27.92 1.78
CA LEU A 83 -14.80 -27.68 2.53
C LEU A 83 -15.50 -28.98 2.97
N GLY A 84 -15.14 -30.13 2.40
CA GLY A 84 -15.75 -31.43 2.69
C GLY A 84 -17.00 -31.72 1.85
N GLU A 85 -17.26 -30.95 0.79
CA GLU A 85 -18.35 -31.16 -0.16
C GLU A 85 -17.97 -32.22 -1.21
N GLU A 86 -17.79 -33.46 -0.74
CA GLU A 86 -17.21 -34.56 -1.54
C GLU A 86 -17.98 -34.82 -2.84
N GLY A 87 -19.32 -34.72 -2.81
CA GLY A 87 -20.14 -34.98 -3.99
C GLY A 87 -19.95 -33.98 -5.13
N VAL A 88 -19.71 -32.71 -4.81
CA VAL A 88 -19.43 -31.65 -5.82
C VAL A 88 -18.00 -31.78 -6.30
N SER A 89 -17.05 -31.96 -5.38
CA SER A 89 -15.63 -32.16 -5.70
C SER A 89 -15.43 -33.35 -6.65
N GLU A 90 -16.06 -34.49 -6.38
CA GLU A 90 -15.98 -35.69 -7.22
C GLU A 90 -16.53 -35.45 -8.63
N SER A 91 -17.66 -34.74 -8.76
CA SER A 91 -18.23 -34.41 -10.08
C SER A 91 -17.29 -33.51 -10.89
N LEU A 92 -16.72 -32.48 -10.27
CA LEU A 92 -15.80 -31.56 -10.94
C LEU A 92 -14.48 -32.26 -11.31
N SER A 93 -13.93 -33.09 -10.41
CA SER A 93 -12.75 -33.91 -10.69
C SER A 93 -12.99 -34.89 -11.85
N ARG A 94 -14.18 -35.49 -11.94
CA ARG A 94 -14.56 -36.36 -13.07
C ARG A 94 -14.51 -35.61 -14.41
N SER A 95 -15.02 -34.38 -14.46
CA SER A 95 -14.95 -33.54 -15.66
C SER A 95 -13.52 -33.08 -15.97
N GLN A 96 -12.66 -32.87 -14.96
CA GLN A 96 -11.23 -32.62 -15.18
C GLN A 96 -10.53 -33.83 -15.79
N ASP A 97 -10.76 -35.03 -15.25
CA ASP A 97 -10.24 -36.28 -15.82
C ASP A 97 -10.70 -36.46 -17.28
N PHE A 98 -11.93 -36.05 -17.58
CA PHE A 98 -12.46 -36.06 -18.95
C PHE A 98 -11.72 -35.09 -19.87
N PHE A 99 -11.41 -33.87 -19.41
CA PHE A 99 -10.56 -32.96 -20.18
C PHE A 99 -9.20 -33.59 -20.47
N ASP A 100 -8.55 -34.19 -19.48
CA ASP A 100 -7.20 -34.74 -19.62
C ASP A 100 -7.12 -35.91 -20.60
N ARG A 101 -8.19 -36.70 -20.72
CA ARG A 101 -8.27 -37.85 -21.62
C ARG A 101 -8.79 -37.53 -23.01
N CYS A 102 -9.74 -36.60 -23.13
CA CYS A 102 -10.58 -36.47 -24.33
C CYS A 102 -10.51 -35.09 -25.02
N SER A 103 -9.76 -34.12 -24.49
CA SER A 103 -9.66 -32.78 -25.08
C SER A 103 -8.38 -32.56 -25.90
N ARG A 104 -8.54 -32.05 -27.13
CA ARG A 104 -7.49 -31.43 -27.94
C ARG A 104 -7.56 -29.93 -27.73
N ASP A 105 -6.50 -29.31 -27.24
CA ASP A 105 -6.48 -27.86 -27.00
C ASP A 105 -5.73 -27.15 -28.12
N LEU A 106 -6.33 -26.05 -28.59
CA LEU A 106 -5.73 -25.08 -29.49
C LEU A 106 -5.64 -23.76 -28.74
N VAL A 107 -4.43 -23.26 -28.52
CA VAL A 107 -4.19 -22.02 -27.79
C VAL A 107 -3.74 -20.98 -28.79
N ASP A 108 -4.57 -19.98 -29.05
CA ASP A 108 -4.16 -18.84 -29.86
C ASP A 108 -3.37 -17.85 -28.99
N GLU A 109 -2.40 -17.13 -29.55
CA GLU A 109 -1.53 -16.22 -28.79
C GLU A 109 -0.96 -16.87 -27.51
N SER A 110 -0.37 -18.05 -27.72
CA SER A 110 0.08 -18.95 -26.65
C SER A 110 1.14 -18.34 -25.72
N ASP A 111 1.93 -17.38 -26.19
CA ASP A 111 2.87 -16.61 -25.38
C ASP A 111 2.17 -15.70 -24.35
N GLU A 112 0.96 -15.23 -24.64
CA GLU A 112 0.13 -14.48 -23.69
C GLU A 112 -0.62 -15.42 -22.74
N ASN A 113 -1.25 -16.46 -23.28
CA ASN A 113 -2.06 -17.39 -22.49
C ASN A 113 -1.21 -18.29 -21.56
N PHE A 114 0.08 -18.47 -21.86
CA PHE A 114 1.05 -19.11 -20.97
C PHE A 114 1.93 -18.11 -20.21
N SER A 115 1.62 -16.81 -20.28
CA SER A 115 2.43 -15.78 -19.63
C SER A 115 2.54 -16.04 -18.13
N VAL A 116 3.76 -15.88 -17.61
CA VAL A 116 4.03 -16.01 -16.17
C VAL A 116 3.40 -14.89 -15.35
N ASN A 117 3.06 -13.78 -16.00
CA ASN A 117 2.40 -12.63 -15.36
C ASN A 117 0.94 -12.92 -15.01
N PHE A 118 0.37 -14.02 -15.53
CA PHE A 118 -0.98 -14.44 -15.21
C PHE A 118 -0.98 -15.67 -14.29
N GLU A 119 -1.56 -15.48 -13.11
CA GLU A 119 -1.81 -16.53 -12.12
C GLU A 119 -3.18 -16.33 -11.50
N LEU A 120 -3.96 -17.41 -11.38
CA LEU A 120 -5.26 -17.40 -10.73
C LEU A 120 -5.15 -17.94 -9.30
N ILE A 121 -5.77 -17.22 -8.35
CA ILE A 121 -5.72 -17.54 -6.93
C ILE A 121 -7.10 -17.57 -6.29
N TYR A 122 -7.32 -18.60 -5.47
CA TYR A 122 -8.42 -18.67 -4.51
C TYR A 122 -7.88 -18.42 -3.11
N THR A 123 -8.33 -17.36 -2.45
CA THR A 123 -8.02 -17.13 -1.04
C THR A 123 -8.84 -18.07 -0.14
N ILE A 124 -8.19 -18.70 0.84
CA ILE A 124 -8.80 -19.71 1.72
C ILE A 124 -8.62 -19.31 3.19
N GLY A 125 -9.70 -19.40 3.97
CA GLY A 125 -9.75 -19.09 5.40
C GLY A 125 -10.39 -17.73 5.70
N SER A 126 -10.38 -17.34 6.97
CA SER A 126 -10.97 -16.08 7.41
C SER A 126 -10.06 -14.90 7.11
N GLN A 127 -10.65 -13.82 6.62
CA GLN A 127 -9.98 -12.55 6.38
C GLN A 127 -9.48 -11.95 7.70
N ARG A 128 -8.24 -11.45 7.72
CA ARG A 128 -7.63 -10.81 8.89
C ARG A 128 -6.95 -9.48 8.52
N PRO A 129 -6.75 -8.55 9.48
CA PRO A 129 -5.94 -7.37 9.25
C PRO A 129 -4.52 -7.75 8.81
N VAL A 130 -3.93 -6.95 7.93
CA VAL A 130 -2.53 -7.09 7.55
C VAL A 130 -1.63 -6.83 8.77
N GLU A 131 -0.52 -7.54 8.89
CA GLU A 131 0.46 -7.32 9.97
C GLU A 131 0.87 -5.84 10.07
N MET A 132 1.09 -5.36 11.31
CA MET A 132 1.49 -3.98 11.62
C MET A 132 0.43 -2.92 11.22
N SER A 133 -0.84 -3.29 11.04
CA SER A 133 -1.92 -2.33 10.79
C SER A 133 -2.34 -1.60 12.08
N PRO A 134 -2.48 -0.26 12.10
CA PRO A 134 -2.39 0.67 10.96
C PRO A 134 -0.98 1.25 10.68
N GLU A 135 0.00 1.01 11.54
CA GLU A 135 1.35 1.61 11.47
C GLU A 135 2.05 1.37 10.12
N ARG A 136 1.73 0.26 9.43
CA ARG A 136 2.29 -0.13 8.13
C ARG A 136 2.03 0.91 7.05
N TRP A 137 0.77 1.32 6.83
CA TRP A 137 0.47 2.35 5.84
C TRP A 137 0.79 3.75 6.31
N MET A 138 0.77 4.00 7.63
CA MET A 138 1.24 5.27 8.19
C MET A 138 2.73 5.49 7.87
N CYS A 139 3.57 4.45 8.00
CA CYS A 139 4.97 4.50 7.60
C CYS A 139 5.11 4.84 6.11
N VAL A 140 4.36 4.18 5.22
CA VAL A 140 4.39 4.47 3.78
C VAL A 140 4.00 5.93 3.50
N HIS A 141 2.97 6.47 4.17
CA HIS A 141 2.55 7.87 4.02
C HIS A 141 3.62 8.88 4.46
N GLU A 142 4.36 8.60 5.55
CA GLU A 142 5.49 9.41 6.02
C GLU A 142 6.62 9.41 4.98
N ILE A 143 7.01 8.23 4.50
CA ILE A 143 8.06 8.09 3.47
C ILE A 143 7.68 8.80 2.17
N LEU A 144 6.41 8.68 1.73
CA LEU A 144 5.91 9.42 0.58
C LEU A 144 5.93 10.95 0.82
N GLY A 145 5.70 11.42 2.05
CA GLY A 145 5.88 12.82 2.41
C GLY A 145 7.31 13.33 2.15
N LEU A 146 8.31 12.51 2.49
CA LEU A 146 9.71 12.82 2.21
C LEU A 146 10.01 12.75 0.71
N VAL A 147 9.45 11.77 -0.02
CA VAL A 147 9.59 11.68 -1.48
C VAL A 147 9.04 12.95 -2.16
N ARG A 148 7.86 13.42 -1.77
CA ARG A 148 7.28 14.69 -2.25
C ARG A 148 8.20 15.89 -2.01
N THR A 149 8.92 15.89 -0.89
CA THR A 149 9.80 16.98 -0.48
C THR A 149 11.10 16.99 -1.29
N TYR A 150 11.71 15.81 -1.52
CA TYR A 150 13.03 15.69 -2.13
C TYR A 150 13.00 15.41 -3.64
N SER A 151 11.86 15.06 -4.23
CA SER A 151 11.76 14.82 -5.67
C SER A 151 12.08 16.07 -6.52
N PRO A 152 11.61 17.30 -6.19
CA PRO A 152 11.94 18.48 -7.01
C PRO A 152 13.43 18.81 -6.97
N LEU A 153 14.06 18.65 -5.81
CA LEU A 153 15.51 18.84 -5.64
C LEU A 153 16.30 17.85 -6.49
N THR A 154 15.92 16.56 -6.46
CA THR A 154 16.59 15.53 -7.27
C THR A 154 16.40 15.79 -8.77
N ALA A 155 15.20 16.20 -9.21
CA ALA A 155 14.96 16.51 -10.62
C ALA A 155 15.76 17.72 -11.12
N HIS A 156 16.01 18.70 -10.24
CA HIS A 156 16.87 19.85 -10.55
C HIS A 156 18.35 19.46 -10.63
N GLU A 157 18.84 18.61 -9.73
CA GLU A 157 20.24 18.15 -9.71
C GLU A 157 20.56 17.12 -10.81
N LEU A 158 19.58 16.32 -11.23
CA LEU A 158 19.71 15.30 -12.28
C LEU A 158 18.67 15.50 -13.39
N PRO A 159 18.81 16.54 -14.25
CA PRO A 159 17.87 16.81 -15.33
C PRO A 159 17.72 15.63 -16.30
N GLY A 160 16.47 15.27 -16.61
CA GLY A 160 16.15 14.16 -17.52
C GLY A 160 16.35 12.76 -16.94
N SER A 161 16.65 12.63 -15.64
CA SER A 161 16.65 11.35 -14.92
C SER A 161 15.33 11.07 -14.19
N MET A 162 14.44 12.07 -14.10
CA MET A 162 13.09 11.97 -13.54
C MET A 162 12.09 12.81 -14.34
N GLU A 163 10.82 12.41 -14.30
CA GLU A 163 9.68 13.20 -14.78
C GLU A 163 8.85 13.67 -13.57
N LEU A 164 8.62 14.97 -13.48
CA LEU A 164 7.74 15.58 -12.50
C LEU A 164 6.69 16.43 -13.22
N THR A 165 5.41 16.18 -12.94
CA THR A 165 4.30 16.99 -13.43
C THR A 165 3.34 17.34 -12.28
N HIS A 166 2.51 18.37 -12.46
CA HIS A 166 1.52 18.84 -11.47
C HIS A 166 2.10 19.28 -10.12
N CYS A 167 3.21 20.04 -10.12
CA CYS A 167 3.91 20.52 -8.92
C CYS A 167 3.22 21.68 -8.17
N LEU A 168 1.88 21.69 -8.10
CA LEU A 168 1.13 22.73 -7.39
C LEU A 168 1.33 22.61 -5.86
N PRO A 169 1.31 23.73 -5.11
CA PRO A 169 1.36 23.69 -3.64
C PRO A 169 0.29 22.77 -3.06
N GLY A 170 0.63 22.04 -1.99
CA GLY A 170 -0.30 21.10 -1.34
C GLY A 170 -0.43 19.71 -2.00
N ARG A 171 -0.11 19.61 -3.30
CA ARG A 171 -0.23 18.37 -4.06
C ARG A 171 1.05 17.54 -4.03
N PHE A 172 0.89 16.23 -4.17
CA PHE A 172 2.00 15.34 -4.45
C PHE A 172 2.29 15.38 -5.96
N PRO A 173 3.53 15.69 -6.40
CA PRO A 173 3.85 15.79 -7.81
C PRO A 173 3.79 14.40 -8.46
N ARG A 174 3.19 14.31 -9.65
CA ARG A 174 3.22 13.06 -10.42
C ARG A 174 4.67 12.75 -10.78
N THR A 175 5.18 11.68 -10.18
CA THR A 175 6.62 11.39 -10.15
C THR A 175 6.90 10.08 -10.85
N ARG A 176 7.88 10.10 -11.77
CA ARG A 176 8.45 8.91 -12.40
C ARG A 176 9.97 9.00 -12.39
N ILE A 177 10.63 7.91 -12.00
CA ILE A 177 12.09 7.79 -12.03
C ILE A 177 12.47 7.07 -13.32
N LEU A 178 13.32 7.68 -14.14
CA LEU A 178 13.71 7.14 -15.44
C LEU A 178 15.06 6.43 -15.40
N LYS A 179 15.96 6.84 -14.49
CA LYS A 179 17.34 6.37 -14.43
C LYS A 179 17.77 6.03 -12.99
N ALA A 180 18.75 5.13 -12.88
CA ALA A 180 19.21 4.59 -11.61
C ALA A 180 19.95 5.61 -10.72
N ASP A 181 20.57 6.62 -11.33
CA ASP A 181 21.23 7.73 -10.62
C ASP A 181 20.23 8.54 -9.77
N ALA A 182 19.08 8.90 -10.34
CA ALA A 182 18.02 9.59 -9.63
C ALA A 182 17.36 8.71 -8.56
N GLN A 183 17.21 7.41 -8.83
CA GLN A 183 16.72 6.44 -7.86
C GLN A 183 17.62 6.40 -6.61
N GLU A 184 18.92 6.20 -6.81
CA GLU A 184 19.91 6.17 -5.73
C GLU A 184 19.90 7.51 -4.99
N HIS A 185 19.97 8.63 -5.70
CA HIS A 185 20.02 9.95 -5.08
C HIS A 185 18.80 10.25 -4.20
N LEU A 186 17.59 10.07 -4.74
CA LEU A 186 16.35 10.38 -4.03
C LEU A 186 16.17 9.50 -2.81
N PHE A 187 16.26 8.18 -2.96
CA PHE A 187 15.99 7.25 -1.88
C PHE A 187 17.09 7.23 -0.82
N ARG A 188 18.35 7.47 -1.21
CA ARG A 188 19.44 7.67 -0.25
C ARG A 188 19.19 8.91 0.60
N THR A 189 18.79 10.02 -0.02
CA THR A 189 18.47 11.27 0.69
C THR A 189 17.31 11.07 1.66
N VAL A 190 16.25 10.40 1.23
CA VAL A 190 15.10 10.08 2.09
C VAL A 190 15.51 9.14 3.25
N ALA A 191 16.27 8.07 2.98
CA ALA A 191 16.71 7.15 4.02
C ALA A 191 17.65 7.82 5.04
N LEU A 192 18.54 8.71 4.59
CA LEU A 192 19.37 9.54 5.48
C LEU A 192 18.53 10.47 6.34
N HIS A 193 17.49 11.10 5.77
CA HIS A 193 16.54 11.92 6.54
C HIS A 193 15.87 11.08 7.63
N VAL A 194 15.34 9.90 7.28
CA VAL A 194 14.71 8.98 8.24
C VAL A 194 15.67 8.61 9.37
N CYS A 195 16.91 8.22 9.07
CA CYS A 195 17.88 7.87 10.11
C CYS A 195 18.34 9.07 10.95
N THR A 196 18.22 10.30 10.44
CA THR A 196 18.63 11.52 11.14
C THR A 196 17.54 12.05 12.06
N TYR A 197 16.29 12.11 11.58
CA TYR A 197 15.18 12.80 12.23
C TYR A 197 14.11 11.86 12.79
N GLY A 198 14.07 10.61 12.33
CA GLY A 198 13.01 9.65 12.68
C GLY A 198 11.62 10.14 12.31
N PHE A 199 10.60 9.40 12.72
CA PHE A 199 9.18 9.78 12.61
C PHE A 199 8.35 8.99 13.64
N HIS A 200 7.02 9.18 13.65
CA HIS A 200 6.13 8.48 14.57
C HIS A 200 6.28 6.96 14.46
N GLY A 201 6.59 6.27 15.57
CA GLY A 201 6.85 4.84 15.59
C GLY A 201 8.28 4.43 15.18
N PHE A 202 9.15 5.41 14.86
CA PHE A 202 10.55 5.17 14.52
C PHE A 202 11.50 6.16 15.24
N PRO A 203 11.79 5.93 16.53
CA PRO A 203 12.50 6.86 17.42
C PRO A 203 14.04 6.86 17.27
N ILE A 204 14.54 6.74 16.04
CA ILE A 204 15.98 6.64 15.74
C ILE A 204 16.75 7.94 16.05
N ALA A 205 16.06 9.09 16.03
CA ALA A 205 16.65 10.43 16.16
C ALA A 205 17.34 10.70 17.51
N ARG A 206 17.07 9.88 18.54
CA ARG A 206 17.74 9.98 19.84
C ARG A 206 18.99 9.11 19.93
N GLN A 207 19.15 8.14 19.03
CA GLN A 207 20.27 7.19 19.05
C GLN A 207 21.60 7.86 18.66
N SER A 208 22.73 7.25 19.01
CA SER A 208 24.05 7.74 18.62
C SER A 208 24.27 7.64 17.11
N GLN A 209 25.24 8.41 16.57
CA GLN A 209 25.56 8.37 15.14
C GLN A 209 25.92 6.95 14.67
N ALA A 210 26.68 6.20 15.47
CA ALA A 210 27.06 4.82 15.16
C ALA A 210 25.83 3.91 14.94
N VAL A 211 24.80 4.03 15.78
CA VAL A 211 23.57 3.24 15.64
C VAL A 211 22.79 3.68 14.39
N ARG A 212 22.73 4.99 14.11
CA ARG A 212 22.07 5.50 12.89
C ARG A 212 22.74 5.00 11.62
N ASP A 213 24.07 4.94 11.60
CA ASP A 213 24.83 4.46 10.45
C ASP A 213 24.60 2.96 10.22
N VAL A 214 24.56 2.16 11.31
CA VAL A 214 24.20 0.73 11.25
C VAL A 214 22.78 0.55 10.70
N VAL A 215 21.81 1.31 11.22
CA VAL A 215 20.41 1.24 10.77
C VAL A 215 20.27 1.69 9.32
N PHE A 216 20.91 2.79 8.91
CA PHE A 216 20.92 3.26 7.53
C PHE A 216 21.43 2.17 6.58
N LYS A 217 22.56 1.55 6.94
CA LYS A 217 23.13 0.45 6.16
C LYS A 217 22.16 -0.74 6.08
N TYR A 218 21.53 -1.10 7.20
CA TYR A 218 20.57 -2.21 7.26
C TYR A 218 19.33 -1.98 6.38
N ILE A 219 18.77 -0.77 6.36
CA ILE A 219 17.54 -0.50 5.58
C ILE A 219 17.83 -0.20 4.10
N PHE A 220 19.04 0.27 3.75
CA PHE A 220 19.34 0.74 2.40
C PHE A 220 20.17 -0.25 1.57
N LYS A 221 21.09 -1.02 2.19
CA LYS A 221 21.93 -1.98 1.49
C LYS A 221 21.20 -3.33 1.36
N PHE A 222 21.00 -3.80 0.14
CA PHE A 222 20.36 -5.09 -0.13
C PHE A 222 21.22 -6.26 0.40
N ASP A 223 22.44 -6.44 -0.11
CA ASP A 223 23.34 -7.50 0.30
C ASP A 223 24.14 -7.11 1.55
N LEU A 224 23.74 -7.62 2.72
CA LEU A 224 24.43 -7.39 3.99
C LEU A 224 25.42 -8.52 4.31
N THR A 225 26.55 -8.19 4.93
CA THR A 225 27.45 -9.19 5.51
C THR A 225 26.91 -9.69 6.86
N LEU A 226 27.36 -10.87 7.32
CA LEU A 226 26.97 -11.40 8.64
C LEU A 226 27.24 -10.38 9.76
N GLU A 227 28.40 -9.73 9.73
CA GLU A 227 28.78 -8.71 10.72
C GLU A 227 27.83 -7.51 10.69
N GLU A 228 27.40 -7.08 9.50
CA GLU A 228 26.43 -5.99 9.34
C GLU A 228 25.05 -6.38 9.91
N ILE A 229 24.60 -7.61 9.65
CA ILE A 229 23.33 -8.14 10.19
C ILE A 229 23.41 -8.24 11.72
N GLU A 230 24.45 -8.87 12.26
CA GLU A 230 24.65 -9.02 13.70
C GLU A 230 24.77 -7.67 14.42
N SER A 231 25.37 -6.66 13.77
CA SER A 231 25.46 -5.31 14.32
C SER A 231 24.11 -4.62 14.44
N ALA A 232 23.17 -4.89 13.53
CA ALA A 232 21.83 -4.32 13.56
C ALA A 232 20.86 -5.14 14.43
N GLU A 233 20.92 -6.48 14.38
CA GLU A 233 19.96 -7.40 14.99
C GLU A 233 20.36 -7.89 16.40
N HIS A 234 21.41 -7.33 17.01
CA HIS A 234 21.82 -7.76 18.34
C HIS A 234 20.73 -7.51 19.40
N THR A 235 20.57 -8.39 20.37
CA THR A 235 19.53 -8.27 21.42
C THR A 235 20.09 -7.77 22.77
N ARG A 236 21.26 -7.13 22.75
CA ARG A 236 21.88 -6.55 23.96
C ARG A 236 21.04 -5.38 24.51
N PRO A 237 21.11 -5.07 25.81
CA PRO A 237 20.49 -3.88 26.38
C PRO A 237 20.93 -2.62 25.62
N GLY A 238 19.96 -1.77 25.25
CA GLY A 238 20.21 -0.58 24.41
C GLY A 238 20.19 -0.85 22.90
N SER A 239 19.85 -2.07 22.46
CA SER A 239 19.64 -2.34 21.04
C SER A 239 18.46 -1.58 20.45
N PHE A 240 18.64 -1.14 19.21
CA PHE A 240 17.56 -0.62 18.39
C PHE A 240 16.74 -1.73 17.71
N TRP A 241 17.21 -2.97 17.69
CA TRP A 241 16.41 -4.14 17.31
C TRP A 241 15.66 -4.68 18.54
N ALA A 242 14.49 -4.09 18.79
CA ALA A 242 13.61 -4.43 19.89
C ALA A 242 12.19 -4.73 19.38
N GLU A 243 11.33 -5.31 20.21
CA GLU A 243 9.93 -5.61 19.85
C GLU A 243 9.18 -4.38 19.30
N SER A 244 9.49 -3.18 19.80
CA SER A 244 8.85 -1.93 19.37
C SER A 244 9.33 -1.36 18.03
N THR A 245 10.46 -1.84 17.49
CA THR A 245 11.16 -1.23 16.35
C THR A 245 11.52 -2.23 15.25
N LYS A 246 11.57 -3.54 15.57
CA LYS A 246 11.90 -4.62 14.63
C LYS A 246 11.02 -4.58 13.37
N GLU A 247 9.70 -4.53 13.54
CA GLU A 247 8.77 -4.52 12.42
C GLU A 247 8.94 -3.27 11.53
N MET A 248 9.15 -2.10 12.14
CA MET A 248 9.41 -0.85 11.41
C MET A 248 10.73 -0.89 10.63
N LEU A 249 11.79 -1.48 11.22
CA LEU A 249 13.07 -1.67 10.52
C LEU A 249 12.93 -2.58 9.30
N LEU A 250 12.20 -3.68 9.45
CA LEU A 250 11.91 -4.61 8.36
C LEU A 250 11.08 -3.95 7.27
N LEU A 251 10.05 -3.19 7.62
CA LEU A 251 9.23 -2.44 6.67
C LEU A 251 10.06 -1.40 5.90
N LEU A 252 10.88 -0.60 6.60
CA LEU A 252 11.77 0.37 5.95
C LEU A 252 12.79 -0.31 5.03
N ARG A 253 13.35 -1.46 5.44
CA ARG A 253 14.20 -2.27 4.58
C ARG A 253 13.47 -2.76 3.33
N GLY A 254 12.20 -3.14 3.48
CA GLY A 254 11.33 -3.48 2.37
C GLY A 254 11.14 -2.33 1.38
N LEU A 255 10.86 -1.14 1.90
CA LEU A 255 10.65 0.07 1.12
C LEU A 255 11.90 0.49 0.32
N PHE A 256 13.08 0.45 0.96
CA PHE A 256 14.34 0.90 0.39
C PHE A 256 15.16 -0.25 -0.24
N ALA A 257 15.81 -1.09 0.57
CA ALA A 257 16.73 -2.12 0.10
C ALA A 257 16.05 -3.19 -0.77
N ALA A 258 14.88 -3.69 -0.37
CA ALA A 258 14.15 -4.70 -1.15
C ALA A 258 13.44 -4.11 -2.38
N GLY A 259 13.45 -2.77 -2.55
CA GLY A 259 13.12 -2.11 -3.80
C GLY A 259 11.65 -1.81 -4.05
N VAL A 260 10.76 -1.83 -3.05
CA VAL A 260 9.34 -1.47 -3.25
C VAL A 260 9.20 -0.06 -3.84
N LEU A 261 9.92 0.94 -3.32
CA LEU A 261 9.86 2.30 -3.85
C LEU A 261 10.45 2.39 -5.27
N SER A 262 11.56 1.72 -5.52
CA SER A 262 12.21 1.62 -6.84
C SER A 262 11.27 1.00 -7.89
N PHE A 263 10.51 -0.03 -7.48
CA PHE A 263 9.50 -0.65 -8.30
C PHE A 263 8.35 0.32 -8.59
N VAL A 264 7.76 0.91 -7.55
CA VAL A 264 6.58 1.78 -7.66
C VAL A 264 6.84 3.04 -8.48
N PHE A 265 8.00 3.70 -8.31
CA PHE A 265 8.31 4.95 -9.03
C PHE A 265 9.06 4.75 -10.34
N GLY A 266 9.80 3.64 -10.49
CA GLY A 266 10.59 3.36 -11.69
C GLY A 266 9.88 2.48 -12.72
N HIS A 267 9.16 1.46 -12.26
CA HIS A 267 8.58 0.42 -13.12
C HIS A 267 7.09 0.62 -13.39
N LYS A 268 6.35 1.22 -12.45
CA LYS A 268 4.90 1.39 -12.57
C LYS A 268 4.54 2.81 -13.01
N ARG A 269 3.77 2.94 -14.08
CA ARG A 269 3.21 4.19 -14.58
C ARG A 269 1.72 4.27 -14.28
N TRP A 270 1.31 5.28 -13.52
CA TRP A 270 -0.11 5.52 -13.20
C TRP A 270 -0.93 5.72 -14.48
N ARG A 271 -2.14 5.13 -14.51
CA ARG A 271 -3.07 4.97 -15.63
C ARG A 271 -2.61 4.02 -16.74
N VAL A 272 -1.41 3.46 -16.69
CA VAL A 272 -0.93 2.49 -17.71
C VAL A 272 -0.70 1.12 -17.10
N ASN A 273 0.00 1.05 -15.97
CA ASN A 273 0.25 -0.20 -15.26
C ASN A 273 -0.62 -0.35 -14.01
N TYR A 274 -1.20 0.74 -13.50
CA TYR A 274 -2.06 0.72 -12.31
C TYR A 274 -2.97 1.95 -12.21
N GLY A 275 -4.04 1.82 -11.43
CA GLY A 275 -4.98 2.89 -11.10
C GLY A 275 -6.17 2.37 -10.30
N LEU A 276 -7.20 3.19 -10.12
CA LEU A 276 -8.45 2.82 -9.45
C LEU A 276 -9.50 2.37 -10.49
N ASP A 277 -10.30 1.36 -10.16
CA ASP A 277 -11.41 0.92 -10.99
C ASP A 277 -12.72 0.90 -10.19
N SER A 278 -13.46 2.01 -10.26
CA SER A 278 -14.77 2.13 -9.62
C SER A 278 -15.88 1.36 -10.32
N SER A 279 -15.62 0.84 -11.53
CA SER A 279 -16.59 0.03 -12.30
C SER A 279 -16.48 -1.46 -12.00
N ARG A 280 -15.42 -1.88 -11.29
CA ARG A 280 -15.17 -3.28 -10.93
C ARG A 280 -16.31 -3.86 -10.10
N THR A 281 -16.62 -5.14 -10.33
CA THR A 281 -17.58 -5.89 -9.52
C THR A 281 -16.93 -7.18 -9.02
N PRO A 282 -16.75 -7.35 -7.68
CA PRO A 282 -17.04 -6.38 -6.62
C PRO A 282 -16.16 -5.12 -6.70
N ASN A 283 -16.67 -4.00 -6.21
CA ASN A 283 -15.94 -2.72 -6.22
C ASN A 283 -14.77 -2.77 -5.24
N THR A 284 -13.65 -2.13 -5.59
CA THR A 284 -12.50 -1.92 -4.70
C THR A 284 -12.00 -0.48 -4.83
N SER A 285 -11.63 0.08 -3.69
CA SER A 285 -10.98 1.36 -3.55
C SER A 285 -9.45 1.25 -3.56
N LEU A 286 -8.90 0.03 -3.75
CA LEU A 286 -7.47 -0.23 -3.87
C LEU A 286 -7.00 -0.09 -5.33
N ALA A 287 -5.72 0.19 -5.52
CA ALA A 287 -5.12 0.21 -6.85
C ALA A 287 -5.07 -1.21 -7.44
N VAL A 288 -5.49 -1.32 -8.70
CA VAL A 288 -5.50 -2.57 -9.47
C VAL A 288 -4.49 -2.49 -10.62
N PRO A 289 -3.95 -3.64 -11.10
CA PRO A 289 -3.12 -3.68 -12.29
C PRO A 289 -3.91 -3.28 -13.54
N TYR A 290 -3.24 -2.59 -14.47
CA TYR A 290 -3.81 -2.21 -15.75
C TYR A 290 -3.08 -2.98 -16.86
N ARG A 291 -3.85 -3.48 -17.84
CA ARG A 291 -3.31 -4.21 -19.00
C ARG A 291 -2.74 -3.24 -20.04
N ALA A 292 -3.36 -2.08 -20.12
CA ALA A 292 -2.99 -0.99 -20.99
C ALA A 292 -3.50 0.32 -20.38
N LYS A 293 -3.23 1.42 -21.06
CA LYS A 293 -3.73 2.73 -20.65
C LYS A 293 -5.23 2.73 -20.41
N ASP A 294 -5.64 3.17 -19.21
CA ASP A 294 -7.03 3.28 -18.74
C ASP A 294 -7.86 1.99 -18.88
N ASN A 295 -7.17 0.86 -19.02
CA ASN A 295 -7.78 -0.46 -19.17
C ASN A 295 -7.39 -1.33 -17.95
N PRO A 296 -8.13 -1.21 -16.83
CA PRO A 296 -7.88 -2.00 -15.63
C PRO A 296 -8.07 -3.48 -15.92
N SER A 297 -7.22 -4.32 -15.33
CA SER A 297 -7.44 -5.75 -15.38
C SER A 297 -8.67 -6.11 -14.54
N PRO A 298 -9.70 -6.77 -15.11
CA PRO A 298 -11.03 -6.88 -14.49
C PRO A 298 -11.06 -7.56 -13.10
N ARG A 299 -10.11 -8.45 -12.83
CA ARG A 299 -10.06 -9.24 -11.58
C ARG A 299 -8.64 -9.38 -11.00
N SER A 300 -7.65 -8.74 -11.61
CA SER A 300 -6.28 -8.81 -11.09
C SER A 300 -6.08 -7.85 -9.92
N GLU A 301 -5.20 -8.25 -9.02
CA GLU A 301 -4.72 -7.52 -7.86
C GLU A 301 -3.20 -7.69 -7.78
N PHE A 302 -2.52 -6.74 -7.16
CA PHE A 302 -1.11 -6.94 -6.81
C PHE A 302 -1.03 -7.90 -5.61
N SER A 303 -0.06 -8.82 -5.60
CA SER A 303 0.09 -9.77 -4.49
C SER A 303 0.78 -9.15 -3.27
N HIS A 304 1.60 -8.12 -3.50
CA HIS A 304 2.47 -7.54 -2.48
C HIS A 304 1.79 -6.41 -1.69
N PRO A 305 1.57 -6.53 -0.37
CA PRO A 305 0.82 -5.55 0.43
C PRO A 305 1.42 -4.14 0.37
N ASP A 306 2.74 -3.99 0.49
CA ASP A 306 3.38 -2.66 0.47
C ASP A 306 3.34 -1.98 -0.91
N VAL A 307 3.31 -2.78 -1.99
CA VAL A 307 3.07 -2.27 -3.35
C VAL A 307 1.63 -1.78 -3.48
N ILE A 308 0.64 -2.55 -3.00
CA ILE A 308 -0.77 -2.14 -3.01
C ILE A 308 -0.95 -0.82 -2.25
N ILE A 309 -0.40 -0.71 -1.02
CA ILE A 309 -0.51 0.49 -0.20
C ILE A 309 0.09 1.70 -0.92
N ALA A 310 1.30 1.56 -1.48
CA ALA A 310 1.97 2.65 -2.19
C ALA A 310 1.24 3.05 -3.47
N LEU A 311 0.88 2.09 -4.33
CA LEU A 311 0.17 2.37 -5.60
C LEU A 311 -1.24 2.91 -5.38
N THR A 312 -1.95 2.43 -4.35
CA THR A 312 -3.26 2.98 -3.94
C THR A 312 -3.08 4.43 -3.52
N THR A 313 -2.13 4.69 -2.62
CA THR A 313 -1.85 6.05 -2.13
C THR A 313 -1.51 6.99 -3.27
N LEU A 314 -0.61 6.58 -4.18
CA LEU A 314 -0.26 7.36 -5.36
C LEU A 314 -1.46 7.59 -6.29
N SER A 315 -2.34 6.61 -6.47
CA SER A 315 -3.53 6.76 -7.31
C SER A 315 -4.46 7.86 -6.79
N TYR A 316 -4.67 7.96 -5.48
CA TYR A 316 -5.45 9.05 -4.89
C TYR A 316 -4.69 10.37 -4.87
N TYR A 317 -3.37 10.37 -4.66
CA TYR A 317 -2.57 11.58 -4.78
C TYR A 317 -2.65 12.19 -6.19
N TYR A 318 -2.66 11.36 -7.23
CA TYR A 318 -2.69 11.79 -8.62
C TYR A 318 -4.12 12.10 -9.10
N GLY A 319 -5.11 11.27 -8.77
CA GLY A 319 -6.51 11.47 -9.16
C GLY A 319 -7.26 12.49 -8.30
N GLY A 320 -6.86 12.65 -7.04
CA GLY A 320 -7.58 13.37 -6.00
C GLY A 320 -8.82 12.62 -5.51
N LEU A 321 -9.38 13.09 -4.40
CA LEU A 321 -10.65 12.59 -3.85
C LEU A 321 -11.84 13.04 -4.71
N SER A 322 -12.84 12.17 -4.87
CA SER A 322 -14.15 12.55 -5.37
C SER A 322 -14.93 13.37 -4.33
N GLU A 323 -16.08 13.94 -4.73
CA GLU A 323 -16.97 14.63 -3.81
C GLU A 323 -17.45 13.71 -2.67
N ASP A 324 -17.80 12.47 -3.02
CA ASP A 324 -18.27 11.46 -2.06
C ASP A 324 -17.15 11.00 -1.11
N ASP A 325 -15.93 10.84 -1.62
CA ASP A 325 -14.76 10.49 -0.80
C ASP A 325 -14.47 11.57 0.24
N LEU A 326 -14.45 12.84 -0.20
CA LEU A 326 -14.19 13.98 0.69
C LEU A 326 -15.32 14.14 1.71
N ALA A 327 -16.59 13.97 1.30
CA ALA A 327 -17.73 14.02 2.22
C ALA A 327 -17.63 12.90 3.27
N THR A 328 -17.25 11.69 2.87
CA THR A 328 -17.02 10.56 3.77
C THR A 328 -15.88 10.85 4.76
N ALA A 329 -14.78 11.45 4.28
CA ALA A 329 -13.67 11.88 5.13
C ALA A 329 -14.12 12.89 6.20
N PHE A 330 -14.93 13.89 5.84
CA PHE A 330 -15.49 14.87 6.79
C PHE A 330 -16.47 14.24 7.78
N HIS A 331 -17.33 13.32 7.34
CA HIS A 331 -18.25 12.60 8.23
C HIS A 331 -17.51 11.73 9.25
N HIS A 332 -16.38 11.13 8.86
CA HIS A 332 -15.51 10.42 9.79
C HIS A 332 -14.76 11.40 10.72
N LEU A 333 -14.22 12.49 10.17
CA LEU A 333 -13.47 13.51 10.91
C LEU A 333 -14.27 14.15 12.04
N THR A 334 -15.52 14.55 11.78
CA THR A 334 -16.41 15.18 12.76
C THR A 334 -16.76 14.29 13.96
N ARG A 335 -16.48 12.99 13.87
CA ARG A 335 -16.69 12.00 14.93
C ARG A 335 -15.38 11.58 15.63
N SER A 336 -14.25 12.17 15.24
CA SER A 336 -12.92 11.84 15.73
C SER A 336 -12.50 12.72 16.92
N ASP A 337 -11.82 12.12 17.89
CA ASP A 337 -11.39 12.77 19.15
C ASP A 337 -10.42 13.97 18.96
N GLN A 338 -9.78 14.10 17.79
CA GLN A 338 -8.83 15.18 17.48
C GLN A 338 -9.17 15.91 16.17
N ALA A 339 -10.46 16.08 15.88
CA ALA A 339 -10.97 16.61 14.61
C ALA A 339 -10.30 17.93 14.19
N ASP A 340 -10.22 18.91 15.09
CA ASP A 340 -9.61 20.21 14.78
C ASP A 340 -8.12 20.10 14.43
N THR A 341 -7.37 19.30 15.20
CA THR A 341 -5.92 19.11 14.96
C THR A 341 -5.68 18.43 13.62
N VAL A 342 -6.51 17.44 13.27
CA VAL A 342 -6.46 16.78 11.97
C VAL A 342 -6.82 17.76 10.85
N TYR A 343 -7.88 18.56 11.03
CA TYR A 343 -8.28 19.55 10.03
C TYR A 343 -7.21 20.62 9.80
N GLN A 344 -6.55 21.10 10.86
CA GLN A 344 -5.41 22.01 10.72
C GLN A 344 -4.24 21.39 9.93
N ALA A 345 -4.05 20.07 10.01
CA ALA A 345 -3.06 19.40 9.16
C ALA A 345 -3.49 19.43 7.68
N TRP A 346 -4.78 19.32 7.37
CA TRP A 346 -5.30 19.46 6.00
C TRP A 346 -5.08 20.87 5.46
N MET A 347 -5.23 21.89 6.30
CA MET A 347 -5.02 23.29 5.91
C MET A 347 -3.60 23.59 5.45
N LYS A 348 -2.59 22.84 5.91
CA LYS A 348 -1.20 23.01 5.44
C LYS A 348 -1.03 22.72 3.95
N ASP A 349 -1.87 21.85 3.39
CA ASP A 349 -1.88 21.52 1.96
C ASP A 349 -3.00 22.26 1.19
N ALA A 350 -3.86 23.03 1.86
CA ALA A 350 -4.98 23.72 1.22
C ALA A 350 -4.56 25.12 0.74
N HIS A 351 -4.15 25.22 -0.53
CA HIS A 351 -3.80 26.51 -1.12
C HIS A 351 -5.04 27.42 -1.27
N ASP A 352 -4.88 28.72 -0.99
CA ASP A 352 -5.92 29.75 -1.12
C ASP A 352 -7.25 29.45 -0.40
N MET A 353 -7.18 28.79 0.77
CA MET A 353 -8.35 28.54 1.60
C MET A 353 -8.85 29.86 2.23
N PRO A 354 -10.13 30.25 2.06
CA PRO A 354 -10.69 31.41 2.74
C PRO A 354 -10.59 31.27 4.26
N ALA A 355 -10.31 32.38 4.95
CA ALA A 355 -10.15 32.39 6.41
C ALA A 355 -11.36 31.83 7.16
N ALA A 356 -12.58 32.04 6.62
CA ALA A 356 -13.82 31.49 7.19
C ALA A 356 -13.85 29.95 7.23
N PHE A 357 -13.10 29.27 6.36
CA PHE A 357 -13.04 27.81 6.27
C PHE A 357 -11.72 27.24 6.78
N SER A 358 -10.86 28.08 7.38
CA SER A 358 -9.60 27.63 7.99
C SER A 358 -9.81 26.85 9.30
N GLN A 359 -10.99 26.97 9.91
CA GLN A 359 -11.39 26.27 11.13
C GLN A 359 -12.54 25.31 10.83
N LEU A 360 -12.60 24.20 11.55
CA LEU A 360 -13.58 23.15 11.30
C LEU A 360 -15.00 23.62 11.61
N GLU A 361 -15.17 24.47 12.62
CA GLU A 361 -16.46 25.07 12.99
C GLU A 361 -17.04 25.98 11.90
N GLY A 362 -16.19 26.48 11.00
CA GLY A 362 -16.59 27.30 9.85
C GLY A 362 -17.17 26.50 8.68
N ILE A 363 -17.15 25.17 8.74
CA ILE A 363 -17.61 24.30 7.65
C ILE A 363 -19.05 23.85 7.88
N ASN A 364 -19.91 24.09 6.89
CA ASN A 364 -21.27 23.55 6.87
C ASN A 364 -21.40 22.46 5.79
N LEU A 365 -21.26 21.18 6.19
CA LEU A 365 -21.37 20.04 5.28
C LEU A 365 -22.76 19.88 4.63
N ARG A 366 -23.79 20.59 5.11
CA ARG A 366 -25.12 20.58 4.50
C ARG A 366 -25.23 21.51 3.29
N ASP A 367 -24.33 22.48 3.17
CA ASP A 367 -24.28 23.38 2.03
C ASP A 367 -23.45 22.75 0.90
N LYS A 368 -24.15 22.05 -0.01
CA LYS A 368 -23.52 21.39 -1.17
C LYS A 368 -22.83 22.37 -2.12
N HIS A 369 -23.33 23.60 -2.22
CA HIS A 369 -22.76 24.59 -3.13
C HIS A 369 -21.43 25.11 -2.59
N GLN A 370 -21.38 25.45 -1.29
CA GLN A 370 -20.13 25.76 -0.58
C GLN A 370 -19.16 24.58 -0.67
N PHE A 371 -19.62 23.35 -0.47
CA PHE A 371 -18.77 22.17 -0.51
C PHE A 371 -18.10 22.00 -1.88
N ALA A 372 -18.88 22.02 -2.97
CA ALA A 372 -18.41 21.78 -4.32
C ALA A 372 -17.50 22.91 -4.85
N LEU A 373 -17.79 24.18 -4.53
CA LEU A 373 -17.04 25.32 -5.05
C LEU A 373 -15.86 25.75 -4.16
N GLU A 374 -16.00 25.67 -2.84
CA GLU A 374 -14.99 26.19 -1.92
C GLU A 374 -14.08 25.10 -1.36
N LEU A 375 -14.64 23.99 -0.89
CA LEU A 375 -13.87 22.95 -0.18
C LEU A 375 -13.23 21.95 -1.14
N LEU A 376 -14.02 21.37 -2.05
CA LEU A 376 -13.57 20.29 -2.92
C LEU A 376 -12.32 20.66 -3.75
N PRO A 377 -12.26 21.80 -4.48
CA PRO A 377 -11.12 22.09 -5.34
C PRO A 377 -9.79 22.27 -4.58
N ARG A 378 -9.87 22.70 -3.31
CA ARG A 378 -8.71 23.04 -2.47
C ARG A 378 -8.24 21.86 -1.62
N LEU A 379 -9.14 20.94 -1.25
CA LEU A 379 -8.81 19.80 -0.40
C LEU A 379 -8.63 18.48 -1.15
N ARG A 380 -9.25 18.31 -2.33
CA ARG A 380 -9.26 17.00 -3.02
C ARG A 380 -7.88 16.45 -3.37
N PHE A 381 -6.88 17.31 -3.55
CA PHE A 381 -5.50 16.91 -3.85
C PHE A 381 -4.54 17.14 -2.68
N GLY A 382 -5.04 17.58 -1.52
CA GLY A 382 -4.22 17.82 -0.34
C GLY A 382 -3.73 16.50 0.22
N LYS A 383 -2.41 16.32 0.31
CA LYS A 383 -1.80 15.07 0.78
C LYS A 383 -2.36 14.65 2.15
N ALA A 384 -2.39 15.57 3.12
CA ALA A 384 -2.89 15.28 4.47
C ALA A 384 -4.37 14.84 4.50
N THR A 385 -5.19 15.37 3.60
CA THR A 385 -6.60 14.97 3.45
C THR A 385 -6.72 13.55 2.90
N ILE A 386 -5.93 13.25 1.85
CA ILE A 386 -5.90 11.93 1.22
C ILE A 386 -5.33 10.87 2.18
N ASP A 387 -4.24 11.17 2.89
CA ASP A 387 -3.66 10.28 3.91
C ASP A 387 -4.69 9.91 4.95
N TYR A 388 -5.47 10.90 5.43
CA TYR A 388 -6.53 10.66 6.39
C TYR A 388 -7.61 9.73 5.83
N PHE A 389 -8.11 10.02 4.63
CA PHE A 389 -9.13 9.20 3.97
C PHE A 389 -8.66 7.75 3.82
N LEU A 390 -7.43 7.56 3.32
CA LEU A 390 -6.87 6.23 3.13
C LEU A 390 -6.64 5.48 4.44
N ALA A 391 -6.00 6.12 5.42
CA ALA A 391 -5.60 5.48 6.67
C ALA A 391 -6.79 5.14 7.59
N ASN A 392 -7.90 5.87 7.50
CA ASN A 392 -9.04 5.71 8.42
C ASN A 392 -10.27 5.06 7.76
N ILE A 393 -10.39 5.11 6.43
CA ILE A 393 -11.59 4.62 5.72
C ILE A 393 -11.22 3.47 4.78
N VAL A 394 -10.35 3.72 3.80
CA VAL A 394 -10.05 2.74 2.74
C VAL A 394 -9.26 1.54 3.27
N PHE A 395 -8.06 1.75 3.81
CA PHE A 395 -7.20 0.65 4.23
C PHE A 395 -7.76 -0.19 5.38
N PRO A 396 -8.38 0.39 6.44
CA PRO A 396 -9.01 -0.42 7.48
C PRO A 396 -10.12 -1.34 6.96
N LYS A 397 -10.83 -0.93 5.91
CA LYS A 397 -11.88 -1.71 5.26
C LYS A 397 -11.31 -2.74 4.31
N GLU A 398 -10.44 -2.34 3.38
CA GLU A 398 -10.07 -3.16 2.22
C GLU A 398 -8.69 -3.84 2.31
N MET A 399 -7.72 -3.29 3.05
CA MET A 399 -6.40 -3.92 3.19
C MET A 399 -6.46 -5.08 4.18
N LYS A 400 -6.77 -6.26 3.64
CA LYS A 400 -6.90 -7.50 4.40
C LYS A 400 -6.12 -8.62 3.76
N GLU A 401 -5.72 -9.58 4.57
CA GLU A 401 -5.02 -10.78 4.12
C GLU A 401 -5.78 -12.05 4.51
N PHE A 402 -5.43 -13.14 3.82
CA PHE A 402 -5.95 -14.48 4.07
C PHE A 402 -4.80 -15.39 4.50
N PRO A 403 -5.04 -16.39 5.37
CA PRO A 403 -3.98 -17.25 5.83
C PRO A 403 -3.44 -18.16 4.70
N TYR A 404 -4.32 -18.66 3.84
CA TYR A 404 -3.96 -19.62 2.81
C TYR A 404 -4.48 -19.24 1.42
N LYS A 405 -3.91 -19.89 0.41
CA LYS A 405 -4.37 -19.83 -0.98
C LYS A 405 -4.30 -21.17 -1.70
N LEU A 406 -5.02 -21.26 -2.81
CA LEU A 406 -4.77 -22.19 -3.90
C LEU A 406 -4.37 -21.39 -5.14
N SER A 407 -3.38 -21.87 -5.88
CA SER A 407 -2.83 -21.17 -7.05
C SER A 407 -2.78 -22.10 -8.26
N ALA A 408 -3.06 -21.55 -9.44
CA ALA A 408 -2.89 -22.21 -10.73
C ALA A 408 -2.45 -21.18 -11.79
N SER A 409 -1.66 -21.59 -12.78
CA SER A 409 -1.04 -20.67 -13.77
C SER A 409 -0.97 -21.25 -15.18
N GLY A 410 -0.28 -20.57 -16.11
CA GLY A 410 -0.03 -21.05 -17.46
C GLY A 410 0.59 -22.46 -17.54
N TRP A 411 1.32 -22.88 -16.50
CA TRP A 411 1.84 -24.25 -16.37
C TRP A 411 0.73 -25.31 -16.36
N ASP A 412 -0.42 -25.03 -15.77
CA ASP A 412 -1.56 -25.93 -15.71
C ASP A 412 -2.27 -26.08 -17.07
N ILE A 413 -2.24 -25.03 -17.88
CA ILE A 413 -2.80 -25.04 -19.25
C ILE A 413 -1.86 -25.80 -20.19
N GLY A 414 -0.55 -25.59 -20.04
CA GLY A 414 0.50 -26.24 -20.82
C GLY A 414 0.84 -27.68 -20.40
N LYS A 415 0.08 -28.27 -19.47
CA LYS A 415 0.36 -29.63 -18.98
C LYS A 415 0.24 -30.70 -20.07
N CYS A 416 1.03 -31.76 -19.94
CA CYS A 416 0.90 -32.95 -20.78
C CYS A 416 -0.44 -33.66 -20.54
N LYS A 417 -1.12 -34.03 -21.62
CA LYS A 417 -2.41 -34.75 -21.61
C LYS A 417 -2.37 -35.91 -22.61
N ALA A 418 -3.43 -36.73 -22.61
CA ALA A 418 -3.53 -37.86 -23.55
C ALA A 418 -3.60 -37.42 -25.02
N LEU A 419 -4.22 -36.27 -25.29
CA LEU A 419 -4.23 -35.63 -26.60
C LEU A 419 -3.38 -34.35 -26.54
N PRO A 420 -2.67 -34.01 -27.63
CA PRO A 420 -1.70 -32.92 -27.61
C PRO A 420 -2.37 -31.53 -27.51
N THR A 421 -1.72 -30.62 -26.79
CA THR A 421 -2.03 -29.18 -26.83
C THR A 421 -1.17 -28.52 -27.90
N THR A 422 -1.75 -27.61 -28.69
CA THR A 422 -1.01 -26.89 -29.74
C THR A 422 -1.24 -25.39 -29.58
N GLY A 423 -0.14 -24.66 -29.39
CA GLY A 423 -0.14 -23.20 -29.33
C GLY A 423 0.24 -22.57 -30.67
N PHE A 424 -0.32 -21.41 -30.95
CA PHE A 424 0.12 -20.52 -32.03
C PHE A 424 0.59 -19.20 -31.43
N SER A 425 1.65 -18.62 -31.98
CA SER A 425 2.11 -17.28 -31.60
C SER A 425 2.72 -16.61 -32.83
N GLY A 426 2.58 -15.29 -32.92
CA GLY A 426 3.17 -14.50 -33.99
C GLY A 426 4.68 -14.31 -33.86
N THR A 427 5.25 -14.53 -32.66
CA THR A 427 6.68 -14.36 -32.40
C THR A 427 7.25 -15.58 -31.66
N ASN A 428 8.57 -15.63 -31.49
CA ASN A 428 9.24 -16.66 -30.69
C ASN A 428 10.07 -16.11 -29.52
N ASP A 429 9.77 -14.88 -29.11
CA ASP A 429 10.58 -14.17 -28.11
C ASP A 429 10.38 -14.72 -26.70
N SER A 430 9.20 -15.24 -26.38
CA SER A 430 8.85 -15.81 -25.08
C SER A 430 9.26 -17.28 -24.90
N ARG A 431 9.99 -17.87 -25.85
CA ARG A 431 10.24 -19.32 -25.90
C ARG A 431 10.84 -19.91 -24.61
N GLU A 432 11.71 -19.16 -23.93
CA GLU A 432 12.41 -19.64 -22.73
C GLU A 432 11.50 -19.66 -21.50
N VAL A 433 10.45 -18.83 -21.48
CA VAL A 433 9.48 -18.70 -20.38
C VAL A 433 8.20 -19.51 -20.62
N LEU A 434 8.14 -20.31 -21.69
CA LEU A 434 7.06 -21.29 -21.88
C LEU A 434 7.16 -22.42 -20.82
N PRO A 435 6.03 -23.06 -20.45
CA PRO A 435 6.04 -24.22 -19.56
C PRO A 435 6.98 -25.31 -20.08
N LEU A 436 7.65 -26.03 -19.18
CA LEU A 436 8.71 -27.00 -19.52
C LEU A 436 8.30 -28.09 -20.54
N PHE A 437 7.01 -28.42 -20.57
CA PHE A 437 6.42 -29.46 -21.41
C PHE A 437 5.90 -28.94 -22.76
N VAL A 438 5.97 -27.63 -23.00
CA VAL A 438 5.61 -27.01 -24.27
C VAL A 438 6.88 -26.81 -25.08
N GLU A 439 6.93 -27.44 -26.25
CA GLU A 439 8.07 -27.37 -27.17
C GLU A 439 7.73 -26.48 -28.37
N GLN A 440 8.63 -25.54 -28.70
CA GLN A 440 8.50 -24.72 -29.90
C GLN A 440 8.89 -25.53 -31.14
N ILE A 441 8.05 -25.48 -32.17
CA ILE A 441 8.29 -26.14 -33.45
C ILE A 441 8.55 -25.09 -34.52
N ASP A 442 9.82 -24.93 -34.91
CA ASP A 442 10.20 -24.03 -36.01
C ASP A 442 9.96 -24.71 -37.37
N MET A 443 8.87 -24.35 -38.04
CA MET A 443 8.60 -24.84 -39.39
C MET A 443 9.58 -24.21 -40.41
N PRO A 444 10.25 -24.99 -41.28
CA PRO A 444 11.19 -24.46 -42.26
C PRO A 444 10.61 -23.38 -43.17
N ALA A 445 9.32 -23.51 -43.52
CA ALA A 445 8.61 -22.54 -44.35
C ALA A 445 8.42 -21.17 -43.68
N GLN A 446 8.43 -21.11 -42.34
CA GLN A 446 8.18 -19.88 -41.57
C GLN A 446 9.43 -19.38 -40.84
N LYS A 447 10.57 -20.09 -40.88
CA LYS A 447 11.80 -19.69 -40.18
C LYS A 447 12.31 -18.29 -40.54
N HIS A 448 11.98 -17.79 -41.73
CA HIS A 448 12.40 -16.47 -42.21
C HIS A 448 11.48 -15.32 -41.76
N THR A 449 10.28 -15.59 -41.23
CA THR A 449 9.29 -14.53 -40.94
C THR A 449 9.80 -13.53 -39.90
N ASN A 450 10.47 -14.00 -38.86
CA ASN A 450 11.04 -13.11 -37.83
C ASN A 450 12.14 -12.19 -38.39
N ALA A 451 12.91 -12.68 -39.37
CA ALA A 451 13.91 -11.86 -40.04
C ALA A 451 13.27 -10.90 -41.04
N LEU A 452 12.20 -11.32 -41.72
CA LEU A 452 11.46 -10.53 -42.70
C LEU A 452 10.82 -9.29 -42.05
N VAL A 453 10.24 -9.44 -40.85
CA VAL A 453 9.68 -8.30 -40.11
C VAL A 453 10.78 -7.28 -39.78
N LEU A 454 11.95 -7.73 -39.30
CA LEU A 454 13.08 -6.83 -39.04
C LEU A 454 13.60 -6.16 -40.31
N ASP A 455 13.61 -6.88 -41.44
CA ASP A 455 13.98 -6.34 -42.75
C ASP A 455 13.04 -5.21 -43.18
N TYR A 456 11.73 -5.37 -42.97
CA TYR A 456 10.74 -4.31 -43.22
C TYR A 456 10.93 -3.09 -42.33
N LEU A 457 11.25 -3.28 -41.05
CA LEU A 457 11.54 -2.16 -40.14
C LEU A 457 12.84 -1.43 -40.54
N LEU A 458 13.82 -2.16 -41.09
CA LEU A 458 15.11 -1.57 -41.49
C LEU A 458 15.08 -0.85 -42.86
N LEU A 459 13.95 -0.81 -43.56
CA LEU A 459 13.83 -0.09 -44.83
C LEU A 459 14.09 1.41 -44.68
N ASP A 460 14.75 2.01 -45.67
CA ASP A 460 15.14 3.43 -45.69
C ASP A 460 13.94 4.41 -45.62
N GLU A 461 12.73 3.92 -45.90
CA GLU A 461 11.48 4.69 -45.83
C GLU A 461 11.04 4.97 -44.39
N ASN A 462 11.49 4.14 -43.44
CA ASN A 462 11.17 4.30 -42.03
C ASN A 462 12.10 5.32 -41.37
N SER A 463 11.52 6.15 -40.51
CA SER A 463 12.23 7.27 -39.90
C SER A 463 11.79 7.51 -38.47
N VAL A 464 12.71 8.05 -37.67
CA VAL A 464 12.49 8.40 -36.27
C VAL A 464 12.23 9.89 -36.17
N SER A 465 11.15 10.27 -35.48
CA SER A 465 10.83 11.66 -35.16
C SER A 465 10.76 11.84 -33.66
N GLY A 466 11.45 12.85 -33.13
CA GLY A 466 11.36 13.21 -31.72
C GLY A 466 10.09 14.00 -31.42
N ILE A 467 9.42 13.70 -30.31
CA ILE A 467 8.35 14.55 -29.78
C ILE A 467 9.00 15.81 -29.21
N PRO A 468 8.58 17.04 -29.64
CA PRO A 468 9.16 18.27 -29.12
C PRO A 468 9.02 18.37 -27.60
N ALA A 469 10.11 18.74 -26.92
CA ALA A 469 10.07 19.04 -25.49
C ALA A 469 9.16 20.25 -25.21
N PRO A 470 8.49 20.31 -24.05
CA PRO A 470 7.71 21.49 -23.68
C PRO A 470 8.61 22.72 -23.63
N THR A 471 8.19 23.83 -24.25
CA THR A 471 8.81 25.14 -24.03
C THR A 471 8.10 25.88 -22.90
N ASP A 472 8.80 26.76 -22.17
CA ASP A 472 8.23 27.55 -21.06
C ASP A 472 6.99 28.40 -21.47
N ALA A 473 6.77 28.61 -22.77
CA ALA A 473 5.63 29.32 -23.34
C ALA A 473 4.39 28.44 -23.62
N GLU A 474 4.49 27.11 -23.49
CA GLU A 474 3.48 26.11 -23.89
C GLU A 474 2.88 25.31 -22.73
N VAL A 475 2.95 25.85 -21.50
CA VAL A 475 2.45 25.22 -20.26
C VAL A 475 0.96 24.86 -20.30
N LEU A 476 0.20 25.41 -21.27
CA LEU A 476 -1.24 25.18 -21.43
C LEU A 476 -1.61 24.12 -22.50
N THR A 477 -0.66 23.64 -23.30
CA THR A 477 -0.93 22.62 -24.34
C THR A 477 -0.61 21.22 -23.85
N SER A 478 -1.61 20.34 -23.95
CA SER A 478 -1.53 18.94 -23.52
C SER A 478 -0.44 18.16 -24.29
N ASP A 479 0.16 17.13 -23.68
CA ASP A 479 1.11 16.25 -24.37
C ASP A 479 0.45 15.57 -25.58
N ALA A 480 -0.83 15.22 -25.46
CA ALA A 480 -1.63 14.62 -26.52
C ALA A 480 -1.78 15.54 -27.75
N GLU A 481 -2.08 16.83 -27.54
CA GLU A 481 -2.17 17.80 -28.63
C GLU A 481 -0.81 18.05 -29.30
N ARG A 482 0.27 18.12 -28.52
CA ARG A 482 1.63 18.24 -29.05
C ARG A 482 2.00 17.05 -29.93
N PHE A 483 1.66 15.84 -29.48
CA PHE A 483 1.83 14.62 -30.27
C PHE A 483 1.02 14.66 -31.57
N LEU A 484 -0.29 14.93 -31.52
CA LEU A 484 -1.13 14.99 -32.72
C LEU A 484 -0.65 16.07 -33.71
N ASN A 485 -0.26 17.24 -33.21
CA ASN A 485 0.29 18.31 -34.05
C ASN A 485 1.61 17.92 -34.73
N MET A 486 2.43 17.09 -34.08
CA MET A 486 3.64 16.52 -34.69
C MET A 486 3.27 15.51 -35.78
N VAL A 487 2.34 14.59 -35.51
CA VAL A 487 1.87 13.58 -36.47
C VAL A 487 1.30 14.23 -37.73
N MET A 488 0.53 15.32 -37.59
CA MET A 488 -0.03 16.06 -38.72
C MET A 488 1.02 16.74 -39.62
N LYS A 489 2.25 16.92 -39.14
CA LYS A 489 3.37 17.51 -39.91
C LYS A 489 4.24 16.46 -40.60
N LEU A 490 4.00 15.17 -40.39
CA LEU A 490 4.76 14.10 -41.03
C LEU A 490 4.55 14.12 -42.54
N THR A 491 5.63 13.91 -43.29
CA THR A 491 5.61 13.82 -44.76
C THR A 491 6.22 12.49 -45.19
N PRO A 492 5.49 11.60 -45.90
CA PRO A 492 4.05 11.67 -46.18
C PRO A 492 3.17 11.57 -44.91
N PRO A 493 1.89 12.00 -44.96
CA PRO A 493 1.00 12.07 -43.80
C PRO A 493 0.70 10.68 -43.22
N ALA A 494 0.68 10.57 -41.90
CA ALA A 494 0.28 9.35 -41.23
C ALA A 494 -1.24 9.14 -41.32
N ARG A 495 -1.66 7.93 -41.67
CA ARG A 495 -3.07 7.48 -41.69
C ARG A 495 -3.41 6.56 -40.51
N VAL A 496 -2.38 6.05 -39.83
CA VAL A 496 -2.51 5.14 -38.69
C VAL A 496 -1.68 5.66 -37.52
N ILE A 497 -2.23 5.65 -36.31
CA ILE A 497 -1.51 5.88 -35.06
C ILE A 497 -1.61 4.62 -34.22
N LEU A 498 -0.46 4.12 -33.76
CA LEU A 498 -0.33 2.92 -32.96
C LEU A 498 0.35 3.31 -31.65
N ASP A 499 -0.44 3.49 -30.58
CA ASP A 499 0.05 3.99 -29.29
C ASP A 499 0.62 2.87 -28.40
N VAL A 500 1.56 2.08 -28.94
CA VAL A 500 2.18 0.93 -28.24
C VAL A 500 2.95 1.37 -26.99
N GLY A 501 3.47 2.60 -26.99
CA GLY A 501 4.20 3.19 -25.86
C GLY A 501 3.32 3.81 -24.78
N ALA A 502 1.99 3.80 -24.94
CA ALA A 502 1.02 4.47 -24.08
C ALA A 502 1.42 5.92 -23.76
N GLN A 503 1.76 6.70 -24.80
CA GLN A 503 2.25 8.07 -24.65
C GLN A 503 1.14 9.11 -24.59
N ILE A 504 -0.02 8.83 -25.19
CA ILE A 504 -1.15 9.73 -25.13
C ILE A 504 -1.87 9.46 -23.81
N LEU A 505 -1.56 10.17 -22.71
CA LEU A 505 -2.15 9.85 -21.40
C LEU A 505 -3.45 10.61 -21.08
N GLU A 506 -3.65 11.77 -21.69
CA GLU A 506 -4.67 12.74 -21.24
C GLU A 506 -6.05 12.49 -21.87
N LEU A 507 -6.09 11.96 -23.10
CA LEU A 507 -7.31 11.77 -23.90
C LEU A 507 -7.71 10.30 -24.00
N SER A 508 -9.00 9.97 -23.91
CA SER A 508 -9.53 8.64 -24.26
C SER A 508 -9.39 8.34 -25.76
N ASN A 509 -9.53 7.06 -26.16
CA ASN A 509 -9.46 6.66 -27.56
C ASN A 509 -10.42 7.44 -28.47
N LEU A 510 -11.64 7.67 -27.99
CA LEU A 510 -12.64 8.48 -28.70
C LEU A 510 -12.22 9.95 -28.80
N GLU A 511 -11.66 10.52 -27.74
CA GLU A 511 -11.19 11.91 -27.75
C GLU A 511 -9.99 12.10 -28.70
N VAL A 512 -9.06 11.13 -28.74
CA VAL A 512 -7.97 11.12 -29.73
C VAL A 512 -8.54 11.04 -31.14
N ALA A 513 -9.47 10.12 -31.39
CA ALA A 513 -10.11 9.96 -32.70
C ALA A 513 -10.83 11.25 -33.15
N ARG A 514 -11.56 11.90 -32.24
CA ARG A 514 -12.24 13.19 -32.50
C ARG A 514 -11.26 14.32 -32.80
N CYS A 515 -10.25 14.50 -31.94
CA CYS A 515 -9.24 15.55 -32.12
C CYS A 515 -8.48 15.35 -33.44
N TRP A 516 -8.07 14.12 -33.74
CA TRP A 516 -7.34 13.81 -34.96
C TRP A 516 -8.19 14.01 -36.22
N LEU A 517 -9.47 13.62 -36.19
CA LEU A 517 -10.41 13.87 -37.28
C LEU A 517 -10.64 15.36 -37.52
N ALA A 518 -10.73 16.15 -36.45
CA ALA A 518 -10.93 17.60 -36.53
C ALA A 518 -9.73 18.32 -37.16
N LEU A 519 -8.51 17.83 -36.91
CA LEU A 519 -7.27 18.36 -37.50
C LEU A 519 -7.05 17.91 -38.95
N SER A 520 -7.76 16.87 -39.40
CA SER A 520 -7.54 16.23 -40.70
C SER A 520 -8.27 16.92 -41.86
N ASP A 521 -7.74 16.74 -43.08
CA ASP A 521 -8.33 17.30 -44.30
C ASP A 521 -9.63 16.59 -44.73
N ALA A 522 -10.35 17.20 -45.69
CA ALA A 522 -11.64 16.72 -46.16
C ALA A 522 -11.59 15.34 -46.88
N SER A 523 -10.42 14.80 -47.21
CA SER A 523 -10.30 13.44 -47.75
C SER A 523 -10.60 12.38 -46.68
N VAL A 524 -10.38 12.70 -45.41
CA VAL A 524 -10.74 11.84 -44.27
C VAL A 524 -12.20 12.04 -43.91
N GLN A 525 -12.96 10.94 -43.88
CA GLN A 525 -14.39 10.95 -43.52
C GLN A 525 -14.65 10.41 -42.11
N ALA A 526 -13.78 9.53 -41.60
CA ALA A 526 -13.96 8.87 -40.32
C ALA A 526 -12.65 8.38 -39.69
N VAL A 527 -12.72 7.97 -38.41
CA VAL A 527 -11.61 7.35 -37.67
C VAL A 527 -12.09 6.07 -37.03
N VAL A 528 -11.36 4.98 -37.25
CA VAL A 528 -11.57 3.67 -36.62
C VAL A 528 -10.78 3.63 -35.32
N PHE A 529 -11.42 3.18 -34.24
CA PHE A 529 -10.85 3.09 -32.89
C PHE A 529 -11.60 2.04 -32.07
N PHE A 530 -11.06 1.64 -30.92
CA PHE A 530 -11.81 0.82 -29.94
C PHE A 530 -12.51 1.71 -28.91
N ASP A 531 -13.80 1.46 -28.70
CA ASP A 531 -14.60 2.21 -27.73
C ASP A 531 -14.41 1.73 -26.29
N GLY A 532 -15.12 2.35 -25.34
CA GLY A 532 -15.05 1.97 -23.91
C GLY A 532 -15.65 0.60 -23.57
N HIS A 533 -16.21 -0.11 -24.55
CA HIS A 533 -16.78 -1.45 -24.41
C HIS A 533 -15.95 -2.53 -25.11
N ASP A 534 -14.71 -2.21 -25.49
CA ASP A 534 -13.80 -3.11 -26.19
C ASP A 534 -14.37 -3.52 -27.57
N GLU A 535 -15.14 -2.63 -28.22
CA GLU A 535 -15.70 -2.84 -29.55
C GLU A 535 -15.05 -1.94 -30.59
N LEU A 536 -14.59 -2.56 -31.68
CA LEU A 536 -14.04 -1.88 -32.84
C LEU A 536 -15.15 -1.02 -33.49
N SER A 537 -14.97 0.29 -33.40
CA SER A 537 -15.96 1.31 -33.73
C SER A 537 -15.38 2.36 -34.68
N VAL A 538 -16.26 3.15 -35.29
CA VAL A 538 -15.89 4.23 -36.20
C VAL A 538 -16.62 5.51 -35.82
N VAL A 539 -15.91 6.63 -35.73
CA VAL A 539 -16.48 7.98 -35.54
C VAL A 539 -16.31 8.79 -36.83
N ASN A 540 -17.41 9.38 -37.33
CA ASN A 540 -17.39 10.18 -38.55
C ASN A 540 -17.42 11.70 -38.27
N ARG A 541 -17.28 12.53 -39.32
CA ARG A 541 -17.30 14.01 -39.22
C ARG A 541 -18.61 14.60 -38.65
N LYS A 542 -19.68 13.82 -38.54
CA LYS A 542 -20.95 14.23 -37.92
C LYS A 542 -21.04 13.81 -36.45
N ASP A 543 -19.92 13.38 -35.86
CA ASP A 543 -19.82 12.86 -34.49
C ASP A 543 -20.74 11.66 -34.22
N ARG A 544 -21.02 10.84 -35.25
CA ARG A 544 -21.75 9.59 -35.09
C ARG A 544 -20.78 8.44 -34.92
N ILE A 545 -21.07 7.59 -33.93
CA ILE A 545 -20.31 6.39 -33.59
C ILE A 545 -21.12 5.17 -34.04
N GLU A 546 -20.51 4.27 -34.80
CA GLU A 546 -21.10 3.02 -35.28
C GLU A 546 -20.11 1.86 -35.10
N VAL A 547 -20.61 0.63 -34.92
CA VAL A 547 -19.76 -0.57 -34.90
C VAL A 547 -19.14 -0.76 -36.28
N PHE A 548 -17.83 -0.96 -36.34
CA PHE A 548 -17.05 -0.95 -37.58
C PHE A 548 -17.59 -1.95 -38.61
N GLN A 549 -17.83 -3.20 -38.19
CA GLN A 549 -18.28 -4.29 -39.08
C GLN A 549 -19.61 -4.01 -39.80
N THR A 550 -20.51 -3.25 -39.15
CA THR A 550 -21.83 -2.90 -39.71
C THR A 550 -21.83 -1.55 -40.41
N SER A 551 -20.77 -0.77 -40.27
CA SER A 551 -20.64 0.55 -40.88
C SER A 551 -20.35 0.45 -42.38
N SER A 552 -20.70 1.49 -43.14
CA SER A 552 -20.28 1.60 -44.55
C SER A 552 -18.76 1.70 -44.71
N PHE A 553 -18.05 2.05 -43.65
CA PHE A 553 -16.59 2.23 -43.63
C PHE A 553 -15.81 0.92 -43.56
N ALA A 554 -16.44 -0.21 -43.21
CA ALA A 554 -15.79 -1.53 -43.22
C ALA A 554 -15.16 -1.89 -44.58
N MET A 555 -15.76 -1.39 -45.66
CA MET A 555 -15.31 -1.59 -47.04
C MET A 555 -14.63 -0.36 -47.65
N GLN A 556 -14.45 0.72 -46.87
CA GLN A 556 -13.91 2.01 -47.32
C GLN A 556 -12.82 2.51 -46.36
N LEU A 557 -11.86 1.63 -46.03
CA LEU A 557 -10.77 1.99 -45.13
C LEU A 557 -9.87 3.09 -45.71
N ASP A 558 -9.87 3.29 -47.03
CA ASP A 558 -9.09 4.31 -47.77
C ASP A 558 -9.45 5.76 -47.43
N VAL A 559 -10.66 6.01 -46.90
CA VAL A 559 -11.09 7.33 -46.42
C VAL A 559 -11.09 7.45 -44.88
N CYS A 560 -10.52 6.46 -44.20
CA CYS A 560 -10.50 6.38 -42.73
C CYS A 560 -9.09 6.54 -42.17
N LEU A 561 -9.00 7.19 -41.00
CA LEU A 561 -7.83 7.06 -40.13
C LEU A 561 -8.02 5.89 -39.17
N VAL A 562 -6.94 5.37 -38.61
CA VAL A 562 -6.99 4.26 -37.64
C VAL A 562 -6.16 4.61 -36.42
N PHE A 563 -6.79 4.58 -35.25
CA PHE A 563 -6.12 4.76 -33.96
C PHE A 563 -6.27 3.47 -33.14
N LEU A 564 -5.14 2.85 -32.78
CA LEU A 564 -5.10 1.71 -31.86
C LEU A 564 -4.25 2.08 -30.64
N ASP A 565 -4.78 1.79 -29.45
CA ASP A 565 -4.04 1.90 -28.20
C ASP A 565 -3.14 0.67 -27.96
N GLU A 566 -2.37 0.69 -26.86
CA GLU A 566 -1.48 -0.41 -26.47
C GLU A 566 -2.17 -1.79 -26.39
N SER A 567 -3.41 -1.86 -25.88
CA SER A 567 -4.13 -3.15 -25.76
C SER A 567 -4.61 -3.69 -27.09
N HIS A 568 -4.88 -2.81 -28.06
CA HIS A 568 -5.54 -3.16 -29.31
C HIS A 568 -4.60 -3.20 -30.52
N THR A 569 -3.31 -2.91 -30.33
CA THR A 569 -2.29 -3.08 -31.37
C THR A 569 -2.00 -4.56 -31.67
N ARG A 570 -2.33 -5.46 -30.73
CA ARG A 570 -2.12 -6.90 -30.85
C ARG A 570 -3.41 -7.62 -31.30
N GLY A 571 -3.29 -8.53 -32.27
CA GLY A 571 -4.39 -9.41 -32.70
C GLY A 571 -5.50 -8.75 -33.54
N THR A 572 -5.46 -7.43 -33.72
CA THR A 572 -6.41 -6.70 -34.57
C THR A 572 -6.01 -6.84 -36.05
N ASP A 573 -6.84 -7.52 -36.85
CA ASP A 573 -6.63 -7.71 -38.29
C ASP A 573 -7.47 -6.70 -39.09
N LEU A 574 -6.80 -5.70 -39.68
CA LEU A 574 -7.39 -4.70 -40.56
C LEU A 574 -6.70 -4.74 -41.93
N ARG A 575 -7.51 -4.78 -42.99
CA ARG A 575 -7.03 -4.73 -44.38
C ARG A 575 -6.79 -3.29 -44.81
N LEU A 576 -5.66 -2.74 -44.39
CA LEU A 576 -5.28 -1.37 -44.69
C LEU A 576 -4.76 -1.22 -46.14
N PRO A 577 -4.98 -0.07 -46.81
CA PRO A 577 -4.38 0.20 -48.11
C PRO A 577 -2.84 0.24 -48.04
N GLU A 578 -2.18 -0.23 -49.10
CA GLU A 578 -0.70 -0.29 -49.20
C GLU A 578 -0.02 1.09 -49.10
N THR A 579 -0.75 2.18 -49.36
CA THR A 579 -0.24 3.55 -49.28
C THR A 579 -0.25 4.14 -47.86
N TYR A 580 -0.70 3.38 -46.86
CA TYR A 580 -0.85 3.87 -45.50
C TYR A 580 0.50 3.96 -44.80
N ARG A 581 0.75 5.12 -44.17
CA ARG A 581 1.85 5.30 -43.24
C ARG A 581 1.34 5.26 -41.81
N ALA A 582 2.03 4.50 -40.96
CA ALA A 582 1.78 4.47 -39.53
C ALA A 582 2.75 5.37 -38.76
N ALA A 583 2.25 5.99 -37.70
CA ALA A 583 3.04 6.61 -36.64
C ALA A 583 2.91 5.76 -35.38
N VAL A 584 4.04 5.30 -34.85
CA VAL A 584 4.07 4.44 -33.67
C VAL A 584 4.57 5.24 -32.48
N THR A 585 4.06 4.98 -31.29
CA THR A 585 4.58 5.60 -30.08
C THR A 585 5.40 4.59 -29.28
N LEU A 586 6.25 5.12 -28.40
CA LEU A 586 7.25 4.32 -27.72
C LEU A 586 7.35 4.66 -26.27
N GLY A 587 7.36 3.62 -25.45
CA GLY A 587 7.40 3.73 -24.01
C GLY A 587 8.63 3.02 -23.45
N ALA A 588 9.06 3.46 -22.27
CA ALA A 588 10.03 2.69 -21.50
C ALA A 588 9.46 1.28 -21.22
N GLY A 589 10.27 0.24 -21.45
CA GLY A 589 9.86 -1.15 -21.24
C GLY A 589 9.25 -1.83 -22.47
N LEU A 590 9.21 -1.15 -23.61
CA LEU A 590 8.73 -1.75 -24.85
C LEU A 590 9.67 -2.86 -25.34
N THR A 591 9.12 -4.07 -25.45
CA THR A 591 9.82 -5.27 -25.92
C THR A 591 9.75 -5.41 -27.43
N LYS A 592 10.61 -6.26 -27.99
CA LYS A 592 10.75 -6.49 -29.44
C LYS A 592 9.52 -7.18 -30.00
N ASP A 593 8.83 -8.06 -29.28
CA ASP A 593 7.57 -8.68 -29.73
C ASP A 593 6.48 -7.61 -29.91
N ARG A 594 6.29 -6.74 -28.92
CA ARG A 594 5.35 -5.61 -29.00
C ARG A 594 5.74 -4.62 -30.10
N LEU A 595 7.04 -4.46 -30.37
CA LEU A 595 7.57 -3.60 -31.43
C LEU A 595 7.59 -4.25 -32.83
N THR A 596 7.80 -5.56 -32.95
CA THR A 596 7.77 -6.26 -34.25
C THR A 596 6.34 -6.40 -34.75
N GLN A 597 5.37 -6.16 -33.87
CA GLN A 597 4.01 -5.81 -34.25
C GLN A 597 3.86 -4.33 -34.64
N VAL A 598 4.72 -3.41 -34.17
CA VAL A 598 4.82 -2.02 -34.66
C VAL A 598 6.12 -1.26 -34.22
N GLU A 599 6.82 -0.59 -35.15
CA GLU A 599 8.17 0.05 -35.08
C GLU A 599 8.49 1.13 -33.97
N ILE A 600 9.76 1.62 -33.84
CA ILE A 600 10.27 2.89 -33.19
C ILE A 600 11.11 2.90 -31.81
N ALA A 601 11.93 3.96 -31.59
CA ALA A 601 13.04 4.41 -30.67
C ALA A 601 12.90 5.25 -29.38
N ALA A 602 13.55 4.83 -28.26
CA ALA A 602 13.96 5.81 -27.22
C ALA A 602 15.11 5.42 -26.23
N LYS A 603 15.37 4.15 -25.89
CA LYS A 603 16.40 3.77 -24.86
C LYS A 603 17.74 3.34 -25.48
N ILE A 604 17.90 3.70 -26.73
CA ILE A 604 18.94 3.29 -27.66
C ILE A 604 20.28 3.91 -27.30
N SER A 605 20.30 5.20 -27.00
CA SER A 605 21.54 5.95 -26.82
C SER A 605 22.36 5.45 -25.63
N LEU A 606 21.73 4.77 -24.66
CA LEU A 606 22.41 4.12 -23.53
C LEU A 606 23.00 2.76 -23.90
N CYS A 607 22.35 1.99 -24.79
CA CYS A 607 22.82 0.68 -25.25
C CYS A 607 23.84 0.76 -26.40
N THR A 608 23.82 1.84 -27.20
CA THR A 608 24.67 1.97 -28.40
C THR A 608 25.97 2.74 -28.17
N ALA A 609 26.22 3.21 -26.94
CA ALA A 609 27.39 4.01 -26.56
C ALA A 609 27.59 5.27 -27.44
N LYS A 610 26.52 5.79 -28.06
CA LYS A 610 26.58 6.99 -28.89
C LYS A 610 26.62 8.26 -28.01
N PRO A 611 27.41 9.29 -28.36
CA PRO A 611 27.45 10.57 -27.63
C PRO A 611 26.08 11.26 -27.63
N ALA A 612 25.77 11.97 -26.54
CA ALA A 612 24.56 12.79 -26.43
C ALA A 612 24.47 13.80 -27.60
N GLY A 613 23.32 13.83 -28.30
CA GLY A 613 23.08 14.71 -29.44
C GLY A 613 23.24 14.09 -30.84
N THR A 614 23.55 12.80 -30.94
CA THR A 614 23.49 12.06 -32.22
C THR A 614 22.06 11.65 -32.58
N CYS A 615 21.72 11.69 -33.87
CA CYS A 615 20.40 11.31 -34.36
C CYS A 615 20.15 9.81 -34.10
N ILE A 616 18.98 9.50 -33.53
CA ILE A 616 18.55 8.14 -33.25
C ILE A 616 18.01 7.51 -34.53
N GLN A 617 18.52 6.34 -34.90
CA GLN A 617 18.14 5.61 -36.11
C GLN A 617 17.19 4.43 -35.81
N VAL A 618 16.73 3.70 -36.83
CA VAL A 618 15.91 2.49 -36.66
C VAL A 618 16.69 1.28 -36.17
N SER A 619 17.93 1.07 -36.60
CA SER A 619 18.75 -0.06 -36.11
C SER A 619 18.98 -0.01 -34.59
N ASP A 620 19.33 1.17 -34.16
CA ASP A 620 19.36 1.71 -32.82
C ASP A 620 18.14 1.21 -31.99
N ILE A 621 16.91 1.40 -32.50
CA ILE A 621 15.63 0.96 -31.91
C ILE A 621 15.58 -0.51 -31.60
N LEU A 622 15.89 -1.27 -32.63
CA LEU A 622 15.74 -2.70 -32.61
C LEU A 622 16.72 -3.26 -31.58
N GLN A 623 17.93 -2.73 -31.52
CA GLN A 623 18.90 -3.10 -30.48
C GLN A 623 18.35 -2.82 -29.07
N TRP A 624 17.69 -1.69 -28.87
CA TRP A 624 17.08 -1.38 -27.59
C TRP A 624 15.91 -2.32 -27.24
N THR A 625 14.94 -2.50 -28.12
CA THR A 625 13.76 -3.34 -27.82
C THR A 625 14.14 -4.82 -27.65
N ILE A 626 15.16 -5.29 -28.36
CA ILE A 626 15.78 -6.60 -28.12
C ILE A 626 16.38 -6.66 -26.70
N SER A 627 17.09 -5.62 -26.26
CA SER A 627 17.64 -5.58 -24.90
C SER A 627 16.55 -5.53 -23.82
N GLU A 628 15.42 -4.86 -24.08
CA GLU A 628 14.26 -4.90 -23.19
C GLU A 628 13.60 -6.26 -23.15
N THR A 629 13.46 -6.94 -24.28
CA THR A 629 12.92 -8.31 -24.35
C THR A 629 13.74 -9.23 -23.46
N TRP A 630 15.07 -9.14 -23.58
CA TRP A 630 15.98 -9.88 -22.71
C TRP A 630 15.84 -9.49 -21.24
N ALA A 631 15.72 -8.20 -20.94
CA ALA A 631 15.53 -7.71 -19.58
C ALA A 631 14.18 -8.14 -18.98
N ASP A 632 13.13 -8.22 -19.79
CA ASP A 632 11.80 -8.68 -19.39
C ASP A 632 11.78 -10.20 -19.15
N MET A 633 12.35 -11.00 -20.05
CA MET A 633 12.51 -12.44 -19.87
C MET A 633 13.33 -12.77 -18.61
N ARG A 634 14.45 -12.05 -18.40
CA ARG A 634 15.27 -12.21 -17.19
C ARG A 634 14.48 -11.90 -15.91
N ARG A 635 13.62 -10.87 -15.94
CA ARG A 635 12.75 -10.50 -14.82
C ARG A 635 11.65 -11.53 -14.57
N SER A 636 11.12 -12.12 -15.63
CA SER A 636 10.07 -13.16 -15.61
C SER A 636 10.57 -14.53 -15.14
N MET A 637 11.84 -14.85 -15.36
CA MET A 637 12.41 -16.19 -15.11
C MET A 637 12.28 -16.69 -13.67
N PRO A 638 12.49 -15.88 -12.62
CA PRO A 638 12.22 -16.30 -11.25
C PRO A 638 10.76 -16.66 -10.98
N LEU A 639 9.81 -15.90 -11.54
CA LEU A 639 8.37 -16.16 -11.37
C LEU A 639 7.99 -17.47 -12.07
N TRP A 640 8.49 -17.66 -13.30
CA TRP A 640 8.39 -18.91 -14.05
C TRP A 640 8.84 -20.12 -13.22
N ALA A 641 9.99 -20.00 -12.54
CA ALA A 641 10.57 -21.08 -11.75
C ALA A 641 9.73 -21.43 -10.51
N VAL A 642 9.24 -20.41 -9.77
CA VAL A 642 8.37 -20.62 -8.60
C VAL A 642 7.05 -21.28 -9.01
N GLN A 643 6.44 -20.83 -10.09
CA GLN A 643 5.22 -21.43 -10.62
C GLN A 643 5.47 -22.88 -11.10
N GLY A 644 6.61 -23.15 -11.73
CA GLY A 644 6.99 -24.49 -12.19
C GLY A 644 7.24 -25.47 -11.04
N GLU A 645 7.96 -25.06 -9.99
CA GLU A 645 8.15 -25.87 -8.79
C GLU A 645 6.81 -26.21 -8.12
N ARG A 646 5.94 -25.20 -7.98
CA ARG A 646 4.57 -25.39 -7.47
C ARG A 646 3.80 -26.39 -8.32
N PHE A 647 3.82 -26.25 -9.64
CA PHE A 647 3.14 -27.16 -10.56
C PHE A 647 3.63 -28.60 -10.39
N ILE A 648 4.95 -28.83 -10.34
CA ILE A 648 5.52 -30.17 -10.15
C ILE A 648 5.05 -30.77 -8.83
N ARG A 649 5.12 -30.01 -7.72
CA ARG A 649 4.63 -30.44 -6.42
C ARG A 649 3.14 -30.81 -6.46
N GLN A 650 2.31 -29.96 -7.06
CA GLN A 650 0.88 -30.20 -7.19
C GLN A 650 0.58 -31.41 -8.09
N ASN A 651 1.34 -31.62 -9.16
CA ASN A 651 1.16 -32.76 -10.06
C ASN A 651 1.40 -34.09 -9.33
N THR A 652 2.42 -34.17 -8.47
CA THR A 652 2.63 -35.35 -7.60
C THR A 652 1.43 -35.59 -6.67
N LEU A 653 0.80 -34.54 -6.14
CA LEU A 653 -0.41 -34.68 -5.31
C LEU A 653 -1.62 -35.16 -6.13
N TRP A 654 -1.77 -34.68 -7.37
CA TRP A 654 -2.81 -35.16 -8.29
C TRP A 654 -2.62 -36.64 -8.63
N GLU A 655 -1.41 -37.08 -8.92
CA GLU A 655 -1.07 -38.49 -9.16
C GLU A 655 -1.39 -39.38 -7.95
N GLN A 656 -1.10 -38.90 -6.73
CA GLN A 656 -1.45 -39.61 -5.49
C GLN A 656 -2.98 -39.69 -5.26
N ALA A 657 -3.73 -38.69 -5.75
CA ALA A 657 -5.18 -38.65 -5.66
C ALA A 657 -5.89 -39.52 -6.71
N GLN A 658 -5.18 -39.96 -7.76
CA GLN A 658 -5.71 -40.83 -8.79
C GLN A 658 -5.77 -42.29 -8.31
N LYS A 659 -6.96 -42.89 -8.37
CA LYS A 659 -7.15 -44.33 -8.18
C LYS A 659 -6.64 -45.10 -9.40
N ASN A 660 -6.32 -46.40 -9.24
CA ASN A 660 -5.81 -47.30 -10.30
C ASN A 660 -6.61 -47.31 -11.62
N ASN A 661 -7.85 -46.83 -11.63
CA ASN A 661 -8.73 -46.74 -12.81
C ASN A 661 -8.66 -45.37 -13.51
N GLY A 662 -7.72 -44.50 -13.13
CA GLY A 662 -7.55 -43.13 -13.64
C GLY A 662 -8.56 -42.11 -13.07
N HIS A 663 -9.40 -42.52 -12.11
CA HIS A 663 -10.38 -41.64 -11.48
C HIS A 663 -9.78 -40.90 -10.29
N THR A 664 -9.87 -39.57 -10.33
CA THR A 664 -9.38 -38.70 -9.26
C THR A 664 -10.38 -38.63 -8.10
N SER A 665 -9.90 -38.82 -6.87
CA SER A 665 -10.71 -38.78 -5.65
C SER A 665 -10.04 -37.91 -4.61
N LEU A 666 -10.55 -36.70 -4.40
CA LEU A 666 -9.99 -35.72 -3.46
C LEU A 666 -10.63 -35.88 -2.08
N SER A 667 -9.93 -36.56 -1.16
CA SER A 667 -10.31 -36.50 0.26
C SER A 667 -10.03 -35.10 0.83
N GLN A 668 -10.69 -34.71 1.91
CA GLN A 668 -10.43 -33.41 2.55
C GLN A 668 -8.96 -33.23 2.95
N GLN A 669 -8.29 -34.29 3.39
CA GLN A 669 -6.87 -34.24 3.74
C GLN A 669 -5.98 -34.05 2.51
N THR A 670 -6.27 -34.77 1.42
CA THR A 670 -5.56 -34.65 0.14
C THR A 670 -5.74 -33.25 -0.45
N ALA A 671 -6.97 -32.71 -0.43
CA ALA A 671 -7.25 -31.37 -0.94
C ALA A 671 -6.54 -30.27 -0.12
N LYS A 672 -6.48 -30.42 1.22
CA LYS A 672 -5.74 -29.48 2.09
C LYS A 672 -4.22 -29.48 1.84
N ALA A 673 -3.64 -30.55 1.29
CA ALA A 673 -2.21 -30.59 0.95
C ALA A 673 -1.83 -29.62 -0.20
N PHE A 674 -2.81 -29.17 -1.00
CA PHE A 674 -2.61 -28.17 -2.04
C PHE A 674 -2.52 -26.73 -1.51
N LEU A 675 -2.89 -26.48 -0.26
CA LEU A 675 -2.86 -25.15 0.33
C LEU A 675 -1.43 -24.62 0.43
N GLU A 676 -1.29 -23.32 0.18
CA GLU A 676 -0.07 -22.55 0.34
C GLU A 676 -0.32 -21.40 1.32
N ASN A 677 0.72 -20.96 2.03
CA ASN A 677 0.60 -19.75 2.85
C ASN A 677 0.46 -18.53 1.93
N GLU A 678 -0.58 -17.73 2.14
CA GLU A 678 -0.81 -16.47 1.41
C GLU A 678 -0.21 -15.30 2.19
N ALA A 679 -0.58 -15.19 3.47
CA ALA A 679 -0.01 -14.18 4.33
C ALA A 679 1.44 -14.53 4.71
N GLN A 680 2.32 -13.54 4.55
CA GLN A 680 3.73 -13.63 4.91
C GLN A 680 4.07 -12.49 5.87
N THR A 681 4.82 -12.79 6.91
CA THR A 681 5.25 -11.79 7.89
C THR A 681 6.30 -10.85 7.28
N LEU A 682 6.48 -9.67 7.87
CA LEU A 682 7.55 -8.73 7.54
C LEU A 682 8.93 -9.38 7.71
N GLU A 683 9.06 -10.30 8.67
CA GLU A 683 10.29 -11.06 8.89
C GLU A 683 10.56 -12.00 7.71
N ASP A 684 9.56 -12.78 7.26
CA ASP A 684 9.71 -13.67 6.11
C ASP A 684 10.01 -12.90 4.82
N ARG A 685 9.46 -11.68 4.66
CA ARG A 685 9.62 -10.86 3.46
C ARG A 685 10.95 -10.11 3.39
N TYR A 686 11.40 -9.54 4.51
CA TYR A 686 12.44 -8.49 4.49
C TYR A 686 13.66 -8.78 5.34
N ARG A 687 13.62 -9.79 6.22
CA ARG A 687 14.79 -10.12 7.03
C ARG A 687 15.90 -10.65 6.10
N PRO A 688 17.16 -10.17 6.22
CA PRO A 688 18.26 -10.65 5.39
C PRO A 688 18.45 -12.16 5.54
N SER A 689 18.52 -12.88 4.41
CA SER A 689 18.82 -14.32 4.38
C SER A 689 20.28 -14.57 3.98
N MET A 690 20.92 -15.58 4.58
CA MET A 690 22.35 -15.91 4.43
C MET A 690 22.68 -16.85 3.25
N GLY A 691 21.73 -17.11 2.35
CA GLY A 691 21.99 -17.78 1.08
C GLY A 691 22.19 -16.77 -0.04
N PRO A 692 22.87 -17.12 -1.16
CA PRO A 692 22.54 -16.43 -2.41
C PRO A 692 21.02 -16.43 -2.55
N ALA A 693 20.42 -15.40 -3.14
CA ALA A 693 19.03 -15.40 -3.59
C ALA A 693 18.86 -16.44 -4.71
N GLY A 694 19.30 -17.66 -4.47
CA GLY A 694 19.13 -18.81 -5.29
C GLY A 694 17.70 -19.30 -5.13
N PRO A 695 17.21 -19.99 -6.16
CA PRO A 695 15.85 -20.46 -6.20
C PRO A 695 15.49 -21.27 -4.95
N LEU A 696 14.21 -21.17 -4.56
CA LEU A 696 13.54 -21.88 -3.46
C LEU A 696 13.61 -23.41 -3.54
N PHE A 697 14.39 -23.98 -4.48
CA PHE A 697 14.54 -25.41 -4.65
C PHE A 697 15.12 -26.02 -3.38
N THR A 698 14.22 -26.55 -2.55
CA THR A 698 14.56 -27.67 -1.69
C THR A 698 15.32 -28.67 -2.55
N LYS A 699 16.46 -29.20 -2.07
CA LYS A 699 17.27 -30.21 -2.78
C LYS A 699 16.38 -31.41 -3.12
N SER A 700 15.70 -31.33 -4.25
CA SER A 700 14.71 -32.28 -4.70
C SER A 700 15.33 -33.07 -5.84
N ASP A 701 15.30 -34.39 -5.72
CA ASP A 701 15.85 -35.28 -6.74
C ASP A 701 14.96 -35.37 -7.99
N HIS A 702 13.90 -34.56 -8.10
CA HIS A 702 12.99 -34.55 -9.25
C HIS A 702 13.71 -34.04 -10.51
N ALA A 703 13.61 -34.81 -11.61
CA ALA A 703 14.31 -34.50 -12.86
C ALA A 703 13.87 -33.16 -13.47
N ASP A 704 12.58 -32.84 -13.40
CA ASP A 704 12.09 -31.57 -13.94
C ASP A 704 12.49 -30.34 -13.10
N ILE A 705 12.67 -30.48 -11.78
CA ILE A 705 13.18 -29.37 -10.95
C ILE A 705 14.62 -29.03 -11.37
N ARG A 706 15.46 -30.05 -11.64
CA ARG A 706 16.80 -29.83 -12.20
C ARG A 706 16.79 -29.14 -13.58
N ARG A 707 15.76 -29.37 -14.40
CA ARG A 707 15.61 -28.68 -15.69
C ARG A 707 15.24 -27.21 -15.50
N ILE A 708 14.38 -26.91 -14.52
CA ILE A 708 14.05 -25.53 -14.12
C ILE A 708 15.30 -24.83 -13.58
N GLU A 709 16.05 -25.49 -12.69
CA GLU A 709 17.35 -25.02 -12.19
C GLU A 709 18.31 -24.69 -13.31
N GLN A 710 18.51 -25.62 -14.24
CA GLN A 710 19.43 -25.43 -15.35
C GLN A 710 19.02 -24.24 -16.22
N ARG A 711 17.73 -24.09 -16.52
CA ARG A 711 17.25 -22.94 -17.30
C ARG A 711 17.43 -21.62 -16.55
N CYS A 712 17.27 -21.60 -15.23
CA CYS A 712 17.57 -20.42 -14.42
C CYS A 712 19.07 -20.06 -14.48
N LEU A 713 19.96 -21.05 -14.49
CA LEU A 713 21.41 -20.84 -14.60
C LEU A 713 21.84 -20.28 -15.95
N ASP A 714 21.05 -20.48 -17.02
CA ASP A 714 21.29 -19.88 -18.32
C ASP A 714 21.10 -18.34 -18.29
N PHE A 715 20.49 -17.80 -17.23
CA PHE A 715 20.32 -16.36 -17.00
C PHE A 715 21.26 -15.87 -15.89
N GLU A 716 22.15 -14.94 -16.22
CA GLU A 716 23.05 -14.32 -15.24
C GLU A 716 22.30 -13.37 -14.28
N ASN A 717 22.69 -13.38 -12.99
CA ASN A 717 22.23 -12.44 -11.95
C ASN A 717 20.70 -12.35 -11.75
N LEU A 718 20.02 -13.50 -11.71
CA LEU A 718 18.59 -13.54 -11.35
C LEU A 718 18.36 -13.07 -9.89
N SER A 719 17.36 -12.21 -9.69
CA SER A 719 16.93 -11.76 -8.35
C SER A 719 15.55 -12.30 -8.02
N PHE A 720 15.51 -13.38 -7.24
CA PHE A 720 14.26 -14.00 -6.77
C PHE A 720 13.50 -13.13 -5.74
N SER A 721 14.18 -12.17 -5.10
CA SER A 721 13.55 -11.23 -4.16
C SER A 721 12.67 -10.19 -4.85
N SER A 722 13.05 -9.74 -6.05
CA SER A 722 12.29 -8.78 -6.85
C SER A 722 11.01 -9.36 -7.48
N THR A 723 10.92 -10.69 -7.54
CA THR A 723 9.82 -11.46 -8.14
C THR A 723 8.50 -11.20 -7.43
N ALA A 724 8.52 -11.16 -6.10
CA ALA A 724 7.33 -10.90 -5.29
C ALA A 724 6.73 -9.49 -5.55
N LEU A 725 7.52 -8.53 -6.05
CA LEU A 725 7.03 -7.19 -6.38
C LEU A 725 6.30 -7.15 -7.72
N GLN A 726 6.72 -7.98 -8.67
CA GLN A 726 6.18 -8.04 -10.04
C GLN A 726 4.93 -8.90 -10.16
N GLU A 727 4.71 -9.76 -9.18
CA GLU A 727 3.63 -10.74 -9.19
C GLU A 727 2.25 -10.06 -9.16
N GLU A 728 1.54 -10.18 -10.29
CA GLU A 728 0.15 -9.79 -10.48
C GLU A 728 -0.70 -11.06 -10.50
N GLN A 729 -1.78 -11.08 -9.72
CA GLN A 729 -2.59 -12.28 -9.52
C GLN A 729 -4.05 -11.94 -9.74
N GLU A 730 -4.76 -12.79 -10.49
CA GLU A 730 -6.21 -12.77 -10.51
C GLU A 730 -6.75 -13.42 -9.24
N ARG A 731 -7.26 -12.61 -8.31
CA ARG A 731 -7.75 -13.08 -7.01
C ARG A 731 -9.26 -13.19 -7.04
N GLU A 732 -9.75 -14.39 -6.79
CA GLU A 732 -11.17 -14.62 -6.54
C GLU A 732 -11.35 -14.81 -5.04
N LEU A 733 -11.97 -13.83 -4.35
CA LEU A 733 -12.10 -13.79 -2.89
C LEU A 733 -13.17 -14.77 -2.37
N SER A 734 -12.95 -15.30 -1.17
CA SER A 734 -13.98 -16.05 -0.44
C SER A 734 -15.14 -15.13 -0.03
N PRO A 735 -16.42 -15.61 0.00
CA PRO A 735 -17.57 -14.80 0.39
C PRO A 735 -17.38 -14.10 1.75
N GLU A 736 -17.70 -12.80 1.81
CA GLU A 736 -17.54 -11.95 2.98
C GLU A 736 -18.59 -12.23 4.06
N ILE A 737 -18.16 -12.24 5.34
CA ILE A 737 -19.05 -12.12 6.51
C ILE A 737 -18.55 -10.91 7.30
N GLU A 738 -19.27 -9.79 7.21
CA GLU A 738 -18.97 -8.59 7.99
C GLU A 738 -19.18 -8.84 9.49
N GLN A 739 -18.19 -8.53 10.32
CA GLN A 739 -18.30 -8.54 11.78
C GLN A 739 -18.40 -7.10 12.30
N GLU A 740 -19.54 -6.72 12.88
CA GLU A 740 -19.70 -5.43 13.56
C GLU A 740 -19.08 -5.46 14.97
N ARG A 741 -18.25 -4.46 15.29
CA ARG A 741 -17.67 -4.27 16.62
C ARG A 741 -18.61 -3.42 17.49
N GLN A 742 -19.11 -3.99 18.59
CA GLN A 742 -19.90 -3.24 19.57
C GLN A 742 -19.02 -2.57 20.63
N VAL A 743 -19.32 -1.31 20.96
CA VAL A 743 -18.65 -0.57 22.03
C VAL A 743 -19.15 -1.04 23.39
N GLN A 744 -18.27 -1.66 24.18
CA GLN A 744 -18.58 -2.08 25.55
C GLN A 744 -18.40 -0.89 26.50
N ARG A 745 -19.50 -0.46 27.14
CA ARG A 745 -19.46 0.56 28.20
C ARG A 745 -18.91 -0.01 29.51
N PRO A 746 -18.34 0.83 30.39
CA PRO A 746 -17.95 0.40 31.74
C PRO A 746 -19.11 -0.25 32.49
N ALA A 747 -18.79 -1.23 33.33
CA ALA A 747 -19.80 -1.91 34.16
C ALA A 747 -20.49 -0.93 35.12
N CYS A 748 -21.74 -1.21 35.52
CA CYS A 748 -22.40 -0.42 36.54
C CYS A 748 -21.69 -0.62 37.89
N ALA A 749 -21.22 0.47 38.51
CA ALA A 749 -20.56 0.46 39.82
C ALA A 749 -21.32 1.32 40.84
N ARG A 750 -21.22 0.98 42.12
CA ARG A 750 -21.82 1.76 43.21
C ARG A 750 -20.82 2.82 43.68
N ALA A 751 -21.24 4.08 43.67
CA ALA A 751 -20.43 5.21 44.14
C ALA A 751 -20.09 5.05 45.63
N ARG A 752 -18.84 5.35 46.00
CA ARG A 752 -18.40 5.38 47.40
C ARG A 752 -18.97 6.61 48.10
N GLN A 753 -19.34 6.46 49.37
CA GLN A 753 -19.79 7.61 50.16
C GLN A 753 -18.61 8.53 50.52
N HIS A 754 -18.73 9.80 50.16
CA HIS A 754 -17.73 10.84 50.44
C HIS A 754 -17.59 11.14 51.94
N ARG A 755 -16.36 11.40 52.41
CA ARG A 755 -16.07 11.77 53.81
C ARG A 755 -14.89 12.73 53.92
N LEU A 756 -15.06 13.79 54.70
CA LEU A 756 -13.98 14.74 55.00
C LEU A 756 -13.10 14.22 56.15
N HIS A 757 -11.80 14.04 55.91
CA HIS A 757 -10.88 13.52 56.92
C HIS A 757 -10.43 14.63 57.92
N PRO A 758 -10.39 14.37 59.24
CA PRO A 758 -9.96 15.37 60.23
C PRO A 758 -8.56 15.96 59.99
N ASP A 759 -7.60 15.12 59.59
CA ASP A 759 -6.23 15.59 59.28
C ASP A 759 -6.19 16.59 58.10
N LEU A 760 -7.12 16.48 57.13
CA LEU A 760 -7.23 17.45 56.02
C LEU A 760 -7.77 18.80 56.51
N VAL A 761 -8.73 18.77 57.44
CA VAL A 761 -9.25 19.97 58.11
C VAL A 761 -8.15 20.66 58.92
N GLN A 762 -7.32 19.88 59.63
CA GLN A 762 -6.18 20.40 60.39
C GLN A 762 -5.10 20.98 59.47
N PHE A 763 -4.86 20.37 58.31
CA PHE A 763 -3.95 20.91 57.30
C PHE A 763 -4.40 22.29 56.80
N VAL A 764 -5.68 22.48 56.45
CA VAL A 764 -6.21 23.79 56.05
C VAL A 764 -6.03 24.86 57.13
N ALA A 765 -6.16 24.46 58.40
CA ALA A 765 -6.03 25.39 59.53
C ALA A 765 -4.57 25.71 59.90
N THR A 766 -3.63 24.80 59.67
CA THR A 766 -2.25 24.92 60.19
C THR A 766 -1.17 25.01 59.10
N SER A 767 -1.48 24.69 57.84
CA SER A 767 -0.53 24.52 56.72
C SER A 767 0.58 23.47 56.96
N ILE A 768 0.37 22.56 57.91
CA ILE A 768 1.31 21.49 58.27
C ILE A 768 0.70 20.13 57.93
N LEU A 769 1.38 19.36 57.09
CA LEU A 769 1.01 17.97 56.82
C LEU A 769 1.43 17.08 58.00
N ARG A 770 0.49 16.30 58.52
CA ARG A 770 0.76 15.30 59.56
C ARG A 770 1.47 14.08 58.94
N THR A 771 2.68 13.79 59.41
CA THR A 771 3.44 12.60 58.99
C THR A 771 2.66 11.32 59.32
N GLY A 772 2.52 10.41 58.35
CA GLY A 772 1.79 9.14 58.52
C GLY A 772 0.26 9.23 58.51
N SER A 773 -0.31 10.38 58.15
CA SER A 773 -1.76 10.56 57.95
C SER A 773 -2.32 9.54 56.94
N GLN A 774 -3.51 9.01 57.22
CA GLN A 774 -4.25 8.12 56.31
C GLN A 774 -5.19 8.90 55.37
N ALA A 775 -5.18 10.24 55.43
CA ALA A 775 -6.05 11.09 54.63
C ALA A 775 -5.59 11.23 53.17
N TRP A 776 -4.29 11.06 52.92
CA TRP A 776 -3.65 11.27 51.64
C TRP A 776 -2.49 10.31 51.44
N GLN A 777 -2.06 10.17 50.20
CA GLN A 777 -0.88 9.41 49.80
C GLN A 777 -0.23 10.09 48.57
N PRO A 778 1.01 9.71 48.18
CA PRO A 778 1.59 10.20 46.94
C PRO A 778 0.66 9.97 45.75
N ALA A 779 0.52 10.98 44.88
CA ALA A 779 -0.49 10.99 43.84
C ALA A 779 -0.36 9.79 42.90
N PHE A 780 0.85 9.46 42.43
CA PHE A 780 1.07 8.30 41.58
C PHE A 780 0.74 6.97 42.27
N SER A 781 0.95 6.85 43.59
CA SER A 781 0.56 5.66 44.35
C SER A 781 -0.96 5.42 44.37
N THR A 782 -1.79 6.43 44.08
CA THR A 782 -3.25 6.24 43.91
C THR A 782 -3.63 5.44 42.68
N LEU A 783 -2.70 5.25 41.74
CA LEU A 783 -2.93 4.51 40.50
C LEU A 783 -2.68 3.00 40.65
N SER A 784 -2.41 2.49 41.85
CA SER A 784 -2.07 1.07 42.11
C SER A 784 -3.06 0.07 41.54
N ASP A 785 -4.33 0.46 41.44
CA ASP A 785 -5.44 -0.39 41.02
C ASP A 785 -5.80 -0.21 39.53
N THR A 786 -4.94 0.48 38.76
CA THR A 786 -5.09 0.73 37.32
C THR A 786 -4.21 -0.19 36.49
N THR A 787 -4.51 -0.34 35.19
CA THR A 787 -3.66 -1.10 34.26
C THR A 787 -2.26 -0.49 34.10
N ALA A 788 -2.12 0.83 34.28
CA ALA A 788 -0.84 1.52 34.16
C ALA A 788 0.20 1.05 35.19
N ALA A 789 -0.23 0.73 36.42
CA ALA A 789 0.65 0.39 37.53
C ALA A 789 1.53 -0.86 37.29
N ILE A 790 1.19 -1.71 36.31
CA ILE A 790 1.95 -2.91 35.96
C ILE A 790 3.32 -2.56 35.34
N HIS A 791 3.47 -1.35 34.77
CA HIS A 791 4.61 -1.00 33.95
C HIS A 791 5.79 -0.37 34.71
N ILE A 792 5.57 0.15 35.92
CA ILE A 792 6.61 0.82 36.70
C ILE A 792 6.36 0.69 38.21
N ASP A 793 7.42 0.81 39.01
CA ASP A 793 7.25 1.02 40.45
C ASP A 793 6.78 2.47 40.70
N LEU A 794 5.54 2.62 41.17
CA LEU A 794 4.92 3.92 41.42
C LEU A 794 5.66 4.75 42.46
N ALA A 795 6.49 4.13 43.32
CA ALA A 795 7.33 4.84 44.25
C ALA A 795 8.43 5.63 43.53
N GLU A 796 8.98 5.12 42.41
CA GLU A 796 10.03 5.80 41.63
C GLU A 796 9.50 7.06 40.91
N MET A 797 8.19 7.12 40.63
CA MET A 797 7.54 8.30 40.05
C MET A 797 7.38 9.45 41.05
N SER A 798 7.52 9.15 42.34
CA SER A 798 7.54 10.12 43.43
C SER A 798 9.00 10.52 43.69
N GLY A 799 9.25 11.79 43.97
CA GLY A 799 10.58 12.34 44.20
C GLY A 799 11.11 12.05 45.62
N ASP A 800 11.86 13.00 46.18
CA ASP A 800 12.28 12.90 47.58
C ASP A 800 11.07 13.10 48.51
N SER A 801 10.91 12.16 49.45
CA SER A 801 9.78 11.94 50.36
C SER A 801 9.18 13.16 51.09
N ASN A 802 9.86 14.30 51.08
CA ASN A 802 9.40 15.53 51.72
C ASN A 802 8.60 16.47 50.78
N HIS A 803 8.70 16.35 49.45
CA HIS A 803 8.20 17.37 48.50
C HIS A 803 7.39 16.78 47.32
N ASP A 804 6.60 15.72 47.57
CA ASP A 804 5.77 15.08 46.54
C ASP A 804 4.39 15.72 46.34
N LEU A 805 3.86 15.58 45.12
CA LEU A 805 2.44 15.75 44.83
C LEU A 805 1.64 14.67 45.57
N LEU A 806 0.71 15.10 46.42
CA LEU A 806 -0.16 14.22 47.19
C LEU A 806 -1.58 14.23 46.60
N ALA A 807 -2.35 13.17 46.86
CA ALA A 807 -3.77 13.12 46.55
C ALA A 807 -4.56 12.51 47.72
N THR A 808 -5.75 13.04 47.98
CA THR A 808 -6.61 12.53 49.06
C THR A 808 -7.21 11.17 48.71
N ILE A 809 -7.51 10.37 49.74
CA ILE A 809 -8.15 9.07 49.55
C ILE A 809 -9.59 9.22 49.02
N ASP A 810 -10.27 10.34 49.31
CA ASP A 810 -11.60 10.65 48.77
C ASP A 810 -11.54 11.06 47.29
N PHE A 811 -10.47 11.74 46.87
CA PHE A 811 -10.18 11.97 45.45
C PHE A 811 -9.96 10.65 44.70
N ALA A 812 -9.06 9.80 45.22
CA ALA A 812 -8.57 8.61 44.55
C ALA A 812 -9.61 7.49 44.39
N ARG A 813 -10.54 7.33 45.35
CA ARG A 813 -11.46 6.18 45.39
C ARG A 813 -12.91 6.61 45.20
N THR A 814 -13.40 6.46 43.97
CA THR A 814 -14.73 6.90 43.53
C THR A 814 -15.83 5.85 43.72
N ILE A 815 -15.51 4.55 43.75
CA ILE A 815 -16.48 3.44 43.81
C ILE A 815 -16.21 2.44 44.96
N GLU A 816 -17.22 1.64 45.31
CA GLU A 816 -17.09 0.50 46.24
C GLU A 816 -16.41 -0.70 45.54
N THR A 817 -15.16 -1.01 45.89
CA THR A 817 -14.38 -2.08 45.26
C THR A 817 -14.69 -3.50 45.77
N SER A 818 -15.45 -3.63 46.87
CA SER A 818 -15.71 -4.91 47.56
C SER A 818 -16.62 -5.90 46.82
N LYS A 819 -17.23 -5.50 45.69
CA LYS A 819 -18.13 -6.34 44.87
C LYS A 819 -17.62 -6.58 43.45
N SER A 820 -16.55 -5.89 43.07
CA SER A 820 -15.88 -6.10 41.79
C SER A 820 -14.90 -7.25 41.98
N GLY A 821 -14.88 -8.24 41.07
CA GLY A 821 -13.99 -9.38 41.20
C GLY A 821 -12.50 -8.97 41.30
N PRO A 822 -11.59 -9.90 41.65
CA PRO A 822 -10.16 -9.63 41.85
C PRO A 822 -9.42 -9.00 40.65
N THR A 823 -10.08 -8.88 39.49
CA THR A 823 -9.54 -8.48 38.20
C THR A 823 -10.12 -7.18 37.63
N ALA A 824 -10.97 -6.46 38.37
CA ALA A 824 -11.58 -5.22 37.88
C ALA A 824 -10.66 -4.01 38.09
N HIS A 825 -9.95 -3.58 37.05
CA HIS A 825 -9.13 -2.36 37.06
C HIS A 825 -9.98 -1.09 37.22
N MET A 826 -9.43 -0.07 37.88
CA MET A 826 -10.11 1.21 38.18
C MET A 826 -9.98 2.25 37.07
N ASP A 827 -9.54 1.87 35.87
CA ASP A 827 -9.23 2.75 34.74
C ASP A 827 -10.42 3.67 34.40
N ALA A 828 -11.59 3.08 34.14
CA ALA A 828 -12.80 3.81 33.75
C ALA A 828 -13.48 4.60 34.88
N TYR A 829 -12.94 4.55 36.11
CA TYR A 829 -13.52 5.21 37.29
C TYR A 829 -12.59 6.29 37.87
N GLN A 830 -11.49 6.62 37.17
CA GLN A 830 -10.58 7.69 37.57
C GLN A 830 -11.27 9.05 37.53
N ARG A 831 -11.03 9.89 38.53
CA ARG A 831 -11.57 11.25 38.58
C ARG A 831 -10.61 12.22 37.86
N PRO A 832 -11.12 13.18 37.06
CA PRO A 832 -10.27 14.24 36.50
C PRO A 832 -9.68 15.11 37.61
N VAL A 833 -8.43 15.55 37.43
CA VAL A 833 -7.76 16.46 38.35
C VAL A 833 -8.28 17.88 38.12
N GLN A 834 -8.98 18.43 39.10
CA GLN A 834 -9.64 19.74 38.99
C GLN A 834 -9.30 20.71 40.14
N TRP A 835 -9.22 20.20 41.36
CA TRP A 835 -9.08 20.99 42.58
C TRP A 835 -7.74 20.69 43.24
N ILE A 836 -6.93 21.73 43.40
CA ILE A 836 -5.59 21.64 43.98
C ILE A 836 -5.51 22.55 45.20
N LEU A 837 -5.13 21.98 46.33
CA LEU A 837 -4.88 22.70 47.56
C LEU A 837 -3.37 22.86 47.75
N THR A 838 -2.89 24.08 47.91
CA THR A 838 -1.48 24.36 48.18
C THR A 838 -1.28 24.96 49.56
N ALA A 839 -0.14 24.67 50.19
CA ALA A 839 0.32 25.37 51.38
C ALA A 839 1.49 26.29 51.02
N ILE A 840 1.41 27.56 51.42
CA ILE A 840 2.39 28.59 51.09
C ILE A 840 3.28 28.83 52.31
N ARG A 841 4.60 28.78 52.13
CA ARG A 841 5.60 29.18 53.13
C ARG A 841 6.65 30.06 52.50
N ASN A 842 6.93 31.21 53.12
CA ASN A 842 7.95 32.17 52.65
C ASN A 842 7.80 32.58 51.17
N GLY A 843 6.56 32.71 50.67
CA GLY A 843 6.27 33.11 49.28
C GLY A 843 6.41 32.00 48.23
N ALA A 844 6.74 30.77 48.64
CA ALA A 844 6.81 29.59 47.78
C ALA A 844 5.83 28.50 48.24
N ILE A 845 5.42 27.64 47.31
CA ILE A 845 4.57 26.49 47.64
C ILE A 845 5.41 25.39 48.27
N ALA A 846 5.07 25.04 49.51
CA ALA A 846 5.73 23.98 50.27
C ALA A 846 5.10 22.61 50.01
N HIS A 847 3.77 22.55 49.83
CA HIS A 847 3.03 21.31 49.63
C HIS A 847 1.90 21.50 48.61
N MET A 848 1.62 20.47 47.81
CA MET A 848 0.55 20.44 46.81
C MET A 848 -0.27 19.16 46.97
N LEU A 849 -1.60 19.31 47.10
CA LEU A 849 -2.52 18.22 47.38
C LEU A 849 -3.72 18.27 46.43
N VAL A 850 -3.95 17.19 45.67
CA VAL A 850 -5.16 17.02 44.85
C VAL A 850 -6.31 16.54 45.73
N ILE A 851 -7.44 17.25 45.68
CA ILE A 851 -8.62 16.98 46.52
C ILE A 851 -9.87 16.71 45.67
N SER A 852 -10.88 16.08 46.25
CA SER A 852 -12.15 15.86 45.56
C SER A 852 -13.00 17.13 45.46
N PRO A 853 -13.93 17.21 44.49
CA PRO A 853 -14.92 18.30 44.45
C PRO A 853 -15.75 18.42 45.74
N PHE A 854 -16.02 17.28 46.39
CA PHE A 854 -16.71 17.25 47.68
C PHE A 854 -15.85 17.90 48.79
N GLU A 855 -14.58 17.51 48.90
CA GLU A 855 -13.65 18.09 49.88
C GLU A 855 -13.44 19.59 49.63
N ALA A 856 -13.32 20.01 48.37
CA ALA A 856 -13.19 21.41 47.99
C ALA A 856 -14.40 22.25 48.45
N GLN A 857 -15.61 21.72 48.26
CA GLN A 857 -16.86 22.37 48.68
C GLN A 857 -16.94 22.50 50.21
N GLU A 858 -16.70 21.41 50.95
CA GLU A 858 -16.81 21.40 52.42
C GLU A 858 -15.72 22.24 53.11
N LEU A 859 -14.56 22.39 52.48
CA LEU A 859 -13.45 23.18 53.02
C LEU A 859 -13.46 24.64 52.59
N TYR A 860 -14.28 25.02 51.61
CA TYR A 860 -14.25 26.34 50.96
C TYR A 860 -14.24 27.50 51.95
N SER A 861 -15.15 27.51 52.93
CA SER A 861 -15.25 28.59 53.93
C SER A 861 -14.02 28.68 54.84
N ARG A 862 -13.37 27.54 55.13
CA ARG A 862 -12.15 27.49 55.96
C ARG A 862 -10.92 27.93 55.18
N ILE A 863 -10.84 27.54 53.92
CA ILE A 863 -9.77 27.95 53.01
C ILE A 863 -9.85 29.46 52.77
N HIS A 864 -11.04 30.00 52.54
CA HIS A 864 -11.25 31.43 52.34
C HIS A 864 -10.81 32.28 53.55
N ALA A 865 -10.86 31.71 54.76
CA ALA A 865 -10.43 32.38 55.99
C ALA A 865 -8.94 32.17 56.32
N SER A 866 -8.17 31.44 55.51
CA SER A 866 -6.77 31.12 55.76
C SER A 866 -5.83 31.90 54.86
N ASP A 867 -4.78 32.48 55.45
CA ASP A 867 -3.72 33.20 54.71
C ASP A 867 -2.56 32.27 54.29
N THR A 868 -2.62 30.99 54.66
CA THR A 868 -1.49 30.04 54.53
C THR A 868 -1.76 28.89 53.56
N VAL A 869 -3.01 28.73 53.11
CA VAL A 869 -3.39 27.74 52.10
C VAL A 869 -4.19 28.40 50.99
N ALA A 870 -4.08 27.88 49.78
CA ALA A 870 -4.83 28.38 48.62
C ALA A 870 -5.47 27.22 47.86
N LEU A 871 -6.72 27.44 47.42
CA LEU A 871 -7.44 26.53 46.55
C LEU A 871 -7.33 27.02 45.11
N HIS A 872 -6.94 26.13 44.20
CA HIS A 872 -6.73 26.42 42.80
C HIS A 872 -7.64 25.55 41.94
N LEU A 873 -8.21 26.16 40.91
CA LEU A 873 -8.86 25.45 39.81
C LEU A 873 -7.80 25.11 38.76
N TYR A 874 -7.76 23.85 38.35
CA TYR A 874 -6.81 23.34 37.39
C TYR A 874 -7.52 22.48 36.34
N ALA A 875 -6.96 22.46 35.14
CA ALA A 875 -7.29 21.48 34.11
C ALA A 875 -6.01 21.21 33.31
N PRO A 876 -5.73 19.95 32.94
CA PRO A 876 -4.59 19.63 32.10
C PRO A 876 -4.75 20.27 30.71
N ARG A 877 -3.65 20.75 30.14
CA ARG A 877 -3.65 21.34 28.78
C ARG A 877 -3.74 20.24 27.72
N CYS A 878 -4.97 19.91 27.32
CA CYS A 878 -5.26 18.91 26.29
C CYS A 878 -5.46 19.48 24.87
N ASN A 879 -5.48 20.81 24.72
CA ASN A 879 -5.55 21.50 23.43
C ASN A 879 -4.51 22.65 23.43
N SER A 880 -3.70 22.75 22.38
CA SER A 880 -2.65 23.79 22.27
C SER A 880 -3.23 25.20 22.21
N ALA A 881 -4.46 25.38 21.71
CA ALA A 881 -5.13 26.67 21.66
C ALA A 881 -5.53 27.21 23.04
N PHE A 882 -5.60 26.36 24.07
CA PHE A 882 -5.95 26.78 25.42
C PHE A 882 -4.74 27.30 26.20
N ARG A 883 -4.98 28.32 27.04
CA ARG A 883 -3.98 28.86 27.97
C ARG A 883 -3.57 27.79 28.98
N SER A 884 -2.28 27.71 29.26
CA SER A 884 -1.72 26.84 30.30
C SER A 884 -2.16 27.28 31.70
N LEU A 885 -2.54 26.29 32.54
CA LEU A 885 -2.91 26.47 33.95
C LEU A 885 -1.84 25.94 34.91
N ASP A 886 -0.67 25.57 34.39
CA ASP A 886 0.45 24.99 35.14
C ASP A 886 0.94 25.88 36.30
N ARG A 887 0.75 27.19 36.15
CA ARG A 887 1.13 28.21 37.14
C ARG A 887 0.08 28.43 38.23
N LEU A 888 -1.05 27.71 38.20
CA LEU A 888 -2.14 27.81 39.17
C LEU A 888 -2.51 29.28 39.52
N ASP A 889 -2.48 30.16 38.52
CA ASP A 889 -2.69 31.62 38.62
C ASP A 889 -4.10 32.04 38.16
N PHE A 890 -4.96 31.07 37.86
CA PHE A 890 -6.33 31.32 37.45
C PHE A 890 -7.20 31.66 38.65
N TYR A 891 -7.62 32.93 38.72
CA TYR A 891 -8.33 33.54 39.86
C TYR A 891 -7.55 33.57 41.19
N THR A 892 -6.22 33.41 41.14
CA THR A 892 -5.33 33.37 42.32
C THR A 892 -4.07 34.20 42.10
N ALA A 893 -3.46 34.71 43.18
CA ALA A 893 -2.20 35.43 43.09
C ALA A 893 -1.04 34.46 42.76
N PRO A 894 -0.12 34.82 41.83
CA PRO A 894 0.98 33.96 41.44
C PRO A 894 2.01 33.83 42.58
N HIS A 895 2.39 32.60 42.92
CA HIS A 895 3.45 32.28 43.88
C HIS A 895 4.67 31.68 43.17
N GLN A 896 5.79 31.48 43.87
CA GLN A 896 6.91 30.70 43.31
C GLN A 896 6.63 29.20 43.42
N PHE A 897 6.79 28.48 42.30
CA PHE A 897 6.51 27.05 42.19
C PHE A 897 7.80 26.24 42.04
N PRO A 898 8.01 25.18 42.81
CA PRO A 898 9.00 24.16 42.48
C PRO A 898 8.61 23.45 41.17
N MET A 899 9.49 23.47 40.17
CA MET A 899 9.23 22.90 38.84
C MET A 899 8.88 21.41 38.89
N HIS A 900 9.42 20.64 39.85
CA HIS A 900 9.15 19.22 39.97
C HIS A 900 7.68 18.92 40.33
N LEU A 901 7.02 19.77 41.15
CA LEU A 901 5.61 19.61 41.50
C LEU A 901 4.70 19.87 40.28
N VAL A 902 5.04 20.85 39.46
CA VAL A 902 4.30 21.15 38.22
C VAL A 902 4.40 19.99 37.24
N VAL A 903 5.60 19.41 37.07
CA VAL A 903 5.78 18.21 36.23
C VAL A 903 4.98 17.02 36.77
N GLN A 904 5.04 16.74 38.08
CA GLN A 904 4.26 15.66 38.69
C GLN A 904 2.75 15.87 38.48
N LEU A 905 2.27 17.11 38.66
CA LEU A 905 0.88 17.46 38.46
C LEU A 905 0.44 17.24 37.01
N ASN A 906 1.18 17.79 36.06
CA ASN A 906 0.87 17.70 34.64
C ASN A 906 0.86 16.25 34.15
N LEU A 907 1.85 15.44 34.57
CA LEU A 907 1.90 14.01 34.25
C LEU A 907 0.75 13.23 34.89
N PHE A 908 0.48 13.47 36.18
CA PHE A 908 -0.59 12.78 36.90
C PHE A 908 -1.98 13.11 36.35
N ALA A 909 -2.18 14.36 35.90
CA ALA A 909 -3.45 14.85 35.37
C ALA A 909 -3.71 14.47 33.91
N GLY A 910 -2.69 14.09 33.14
CA GLY A 910 -2.83 13.69 31.75
C GLY A 910 -2.62 14.84 30.74
N GLN A 911 -1.74 15.79 31.03
CA GLN A 911 -1.46 16.93 30.15
C GLN A 911 -0.74 16.51 28.85
N LEU A 912 -1.17 17.08 27.72
CA LEU A 912 -0.69 16.69 26.39
C LEU A 912 0.22 17.72 25.70
N TYR A 913 0.12 18.99 26.10
CA TYR A 913 0.92 20.09 25.57
C TYR A 913 1.81 20.70 26.65
N ILE A 914 3.04 21.03 26.25
CA ILE A 914 4.11 21.58 27.10
C ILE A 914 4.26 23.06 26.75
N ASN A 915 4.63 23.89 27.73
CA ASN A 915 4.60 25.36 27.56
C ASN A 915 5.68 25.87 26.62
N ASP A 916 6.92 25.43 26.84
CA ASP A 916 8.11 25.92 26.15
C ASP A 916 9.19 24.82 26.11
N TYR A 917 10.25 25.07 25.35
CA TYR A 917 11.33 24.09 25.18
C TYR A 917 12.14 23.84 26.46
N LYS A 918 12.17 24.80 27.39
CA LYS A 918 12.87 24.66 28.67
C LYS A 918 12.12 23.70 29.60
N ASP A 919 10.80 23.83 29.68
CA ASP A 919 9.91 22.92 30.40
C ASP A 919 10.00 21.50 29.82
N PHE A 920 10.09 21.39 28.49
CA PHE A 920 10.33 20.11 27.81
C PHE A 920 11.64 19.44 28.24
N LYS A 921 12.77 20.17 28.25
CA LYS A 921 14.06 19.60 28.70
C LYS A 921 14.01 19.17 30.16
N TYR A 922 13.36 19.95 31.01
CA TYR A 922 13.20 19.62 32.42
C TYR A 922 12.36 18.34 32.61
N LEU A 923 11.24 18.22 31.89
CA LEU A 923 10.41 17.02 31.85
C LEU A 923 11.20 15.79 31.40
N CYS A 924 11.97 15.89 30.31
CA CYS A 924 12.84 14.80 29.84
C CYS A 924 13.88 14.39 30.90
N GLY A 925 14.48 15.37 31.58
CA GLY A 925 15.40 15.14 32.69
C GLY A 925 14.76 14.39 33.86
N TYR A 926 13.53 14.76 34.23
CA TYR A 926 12.74 14.08 35.27
C TYR A 926 12.44 12.62 34.90
N LEU A 927 12.01 12.39 33.65
CA LEU A 927 11.65 11.06 33.12
C LEU A 927 12.84 10.19 32.71
N GLY A 928 14.07 10.73 32.74
CA GLY A 928 15.26 10.01 32.28
C GLY A 928 15.29 9.78 30.76
N LEU A 929 14.55 10.57 30.00
CA LEU A 929 14.49 10.51 28.53
C LEU A 929 15.52 11.45 27.91
N ALA A 930 16.08 11.05 26.78
CA ALA A 930 16.98 11.90 26.01
C ALA A 930 16.19 13.02 25.30
N ALA A 931 16.44 14.27 25.71
CA ALA A 931 15.88 15.46 25.07
C ALA A 931 16.59 15.84 23.76
N GLU A 932 17.82 15.36 23.59
CA GLU A 932 18.72 15.66 22.48
C GLU A 932 19.36 14.36 21.97
N VAL A 933 20.13 14.46 20.88
CA VAL A 933 20.88 13.33 20.31
C VAL A 933 21.87 12.77 21.34
N ALA A 934 21.92 11.44 21.47
CA ALA A 934 22.89 10.76 22.33
C ALA A 934 24.33 11.17 21.99
N SER A 935 25.11 11.53 23.01
CA SER A 935 26.57 11.63 22.88
C SER A 935 27.20 10.24 22.70
N GLU A 936 28.41 10.18 22.14
CA GLU A 936 29.14 8.92 22.00
C GLU A 936 29.35 8.24 23.37
N GLY A 937 29.12 6.92 23.42
CA GLY A 937 29.24 6.11 24.64
C GLY A 937 28.00 6.08 25.54
N TRP A 938 26.92 6.80 25.19
CA TRP A 938 25.62 6.64 25.86
C TRP A 938 24.89 5.41 25.31
N GLU A 939 24.27 4.64 26.21
CA GLU A 939 23.37 3.53 25.86
C GLU A 939 21.93 4.01 26.09
N ILE A 940 21.15 4.10 25.01
CA ILE A 940 19.76 4.57 25.05
C ILE A 940 18.85 3.46 24.52
N ALA A 941 17.79 3.15 25.26
CA ALA A 941 16.77 2.21 24.82
C ALA A 941 16.02 2.73 23.58
N ALA A 942 15.33 1.84 22.86
CA ALA A 942 14.59 2.22 21.65
C ALA A 942 13.56 3.33 21.91
N ASP A 943 12.92 3.36 23.08
CA ASP A 943 11.94 4.39 23.47
C ASP A 943 12.57 5.73 23.93
N GLY A 944 13.90 5.85 23.87
CA GLY A 944 14.64 7.05 24.23
C GLY A 944 15.01 7.15 25.72
N PHE A 945 14.77 6.11 26.52
CA PHE A 945 15.20 6.07 27.92
C PHE A 945 16.71 5.86 28.03
N ILE A 946 17.37 6.66 28.88
CA ILE A 946 18.82 6.63 29.06
C ILE A 946 19.17 5.49 30.02
N LEU A 947 19.75 4.41 29.49
CA LEU A 947 20.20 3.27 30.30
C LEU A 947 21.54 3.60 31.00
N LYS A 948 22.46 4.24 30.27
CA LYS A 948 23.81 4.53 30.75
C LYS A 948 24.41 5.74 30.03
N ARG A 949 25.12 6.59 30.78
CA ARG A 949 25.83 7.78 30.24
C ARG A 949 27.35 7.60 30.13
N GLY A 950 27.87 6.50 30.66
CA GLY A 950 29.30 6.15 30.66
C GLY A 950 29.63 5.03 31.66
N PRO A 951 30.90 4.62 31.79
CA PRO A 951 31.30 3.58 32.73
C PRO A 951 30.89 3.94 34.18
N GLY A 952 29.97 3.16 34.76
CA GLY A 952 29.48 3.34 36.13
C GLY A 952 28.38 4.38 36.35
N GLN A 953 27.92 5.09 35.30
CA GLN A 953 26.82 6.07 35.41
C GLN A 953 25.54 5.52 34.74
N LEU A 954 24.68 4.90 35.56
CA LEU A 954 23.38 4.36 35.14
C LEU A 954 22.29 5.43 35.20
N GLY A 955 21.35 5.39 34.25
CA GLY A 955 20.17 6.25 34.25
C GLY A 955 20.41 7.70 33.80
N GLY A 956 19.34 8.49 33.81
CA GLY A 956 19.40 9.94 33.61
C GLY A 956 19.93 10.66 34.86
N ALA A 957 20.85 11.63 34.74
CA ALA A 957 21.48 12.30 35.88
C ALA A 957 20.53 13.02 36.84
N ALA A 958 19.29 13.27 36.44
CA ALA A 958 18.25 13.91 37.26
C ALA A 958 17.02 13.02 37.49
N SER A 959 17.05 11.78 37.00
CA SER A 959 15.92 10.85 37.10
C SER A 959 16.19 9.79 38.15
N MET A 960 15.19 9.51 38.99
CA MET A 960 15.22 8.43 39.99
C MET A 960 14.71 7.09 39.41
N LEU A 961 14.26 7.10 38.15
CA LEU A 961 13.64 5.93 37.52
C LEU A 961 14.69 4.89 37.13
N THR A 962 14.45 3.65 37.51
CA THR A 962 15.28 2.50 37.13
C THR A 962 14.83 1.84 35.83
N LYS A 963 13.58 2.10 35.42
CA LYS A 963 12.95 1.59 34.20
C LYS A 963 12.32 2.73 33.40
N SER A 964 12.14 2.49 32.10
CA SER A 964 11.50 3.46 31.22
C SER A 964 10.04 3.75 31.64
N PRO A 965 9.66 5.02 31.82
CA PRO A 965 8.28 5.40 32.13
C PRO A 965 7.36 5.43 30.90
N VAL A 966 7.86 5.21 29.69
CA VAL A 966 7.11 5.46 28.45
C VAL A 966 5.84 4.61 28.35
N LYS A 967 5.93 3.30 28.64
CA LYS A 967 4.74 2.42 28.64
C LYS A 967 3.74 2.82 29.72
N PHE A 968 4.22 3.14 30.92
CA PHE A 968 3.38 3.64 32.02
C PHE A 968 2.61 4.90 31.61
N LEU A 969 3.32 5.91 31.08
CA LEU A 969 2.73 7.18 30.69
C LEU A 969 1.75 7.02 29.52
N ARG A 970 2.06 6.21 28.51
CA ARG A 970 1.11 5.94 27.42
C ARG A 970 -0.20 5.34 27.95
N THR A 971 -0.12 4.34 28.82
CA THR A 971 -1.31 3.75 29.45
C THR A 971 -2.05 4.77 30.33
N LEU A 972 -1.34 5.57 31.12
CA LEU A 972 -1.95 6.60 31.97
C LEU A 972 -2.68 7.67 31.15
N MET A 973 -2.08 8.17 30.06
CA MET A 973 -2.70 9.17 29.18
C MET A 973 -3.97 8.60 28.52
N ALA A 974 -3.94 7.34 28.08
CA ALA A 974 -5.12 6.66 27.56
C ALA A 974 -6.22 6.53 28.63
N VAL A 975 -5.88 6.12 29.86
CA VAL A 975 -6.82 6.04 30.98
C VAL A 975 -7.43 7.41 31.31
N ARG A 976 -6.63 8.47 31.33
CA ARG A 976 -7.09 9.85 31.61
C ARG A 976 -8.04 10.41 30.54
N ARG A 977 -8.10 9.77 29.37
CA ARG A 977 -8.89 10.21 28.21
C ARG A 977 -9.87 9.16 27.74
N ASP A 978 -10.24 8.19 28.58
CA ASP A 978 -11.19 7.13 28.20
C ASP A 978 -10.82 6.38 26.90
N GLY A 979 -9.53 6.29 26.60
CA GLY A 979 -8.98 5.63 25.40
C GLY A 979 -8.84 6.51 24.15
N GLU A 980 -9.18 7.80 24.21
CA GLU A 980 -9.00 8.72 23.07
C GLU A 980 -7.52 8.86 22.65
N SER A 981 -7.28 8.98 21.35
CA SER A 981 -5.92 9.10 20.80
C SER A 981 -5.26 10.44 21.13
N PHE A 982 -3.98 10.40 21.53
CA PHE A 982 -3.15 11.58 21.83
C PHE A 982 -1.86 11.67 21.00
N SER A 983 -1.67 10.81 20.00
CA SER A 983 -0.40 10.71 19.25
C SER A 983 0.01 12.00 18.53
N LYS A 984 -0.96 12.83 18.11
CA LYS A 984 -0.71 14.12 17.42
C LYS A 984 -0.34 15.28 18.34
N THR A 985 -0.10 15.03 19.63
CA THR A 985 0.26 16.05 20.63
C THR A 985 1.76 16.08 20.91
N GLN A 986 2.26 17.11 21.60
CA GLN A 986 3.67 17.16 22.01
C GLN A 986 4.04 16.02 22.97
N MET A 987 3.16 15.67 23.91
CA MET A 987 3.35 14.51 24.79
C MET A 987 3.31 13.20 24.00
N GLY A 988 2.39 13.07 23.04
CA GLY A 988 2.35 11.94 22.10
C GLY A 988 3.70 11.78 21.38
N ALA A 989 4.16 12.84 20.72
CA ALA A 989 5.45 12.88 20.04
C ALA A 989 6.64 12.50 20.95
N LEU A 990 6.68 13.01 22.19
CA LEU A 990 7.71 12.67 23.17
C LEU A 990 7.71 11.16 23.50
N LEU A 991 6.54 10.60 23.79
CA LEU A 991 6.36 9.19 24.17
C LEU A 991 6.52 8.23 22.98
N ASP A 992 6.32 8.72 21.76
CA ASP A 992 6.60 8.01 20.51
C ASP A 992 8.08 8.10 20.12
N GLY A 993 8.87 8.82 20.93
CA GLY A 993 10.32 8.97 20.80
C GLY A 993 10.77 9.96 19.73
N LYS A 994 9.87 10.83 19.23
CA LYS A 994 10.22 11.94 18.34
C LYS A 994 11.10 12.96 19.06
N LEU A 995 12.05 13.55 18.35
CA LEU A 995 12.88 14.64 18.86
C LEU A 995 12.15 15.98 18.63
N LEU A 996 11.76 16.66 19.70
CA LEU A 996 11.16 18.00 19.64
C LEU A 996 12.25 19.07 19.70
N ARG A 997 12.07 20.16 18.94
CA ARG A 997 12.98 21.32 18.83
C ARG A 997 12.27 22.59 19.27
N GLY A 998 13.00 23.69 19.46
CA GLY A 998 12.42 25.00 19.81
C GLY A 998 11.30 25.44 18.85
N GLU A 999 11.47 25.17 17.55
CA GLU A 999 10.47 25.45 16.52
C GLU A 999 9.10 24.77 16.79
N ASP A 1000 9.08 23.59 17.42
CA ASP A 1000 7.84 22.88 17.78
C ASP A 1000 7.05 23.58 18.92
N PHE A 1001 7.65 24.60 19.53
CA PHE A 1001 7.07 25.45 20.58
C PHE A 1001 6.83 26.90 20.10
N GLY A 1002 7.13 27.19 18.83
CA GLY A 1002 7.05 28.55 18.27
C GLY A 1002 8.19 29.47 18.71
N GLU A 1003 9.33 28.91 19.12
CA GLU A 1003 10.57 29.61 19.52
C GLU A 1003 11.56 29.79 18.37
#